data_AF-A0A1B0FNG6-F1
#
_entry.id   AF-A0A1B0FNG6-F1
#
_cell.length_a   1.000
_cell.length_b   1.000
_cell.length_c   1.000
_cell.angle_alpha   90.00
_cell.angle_beta   90.00
_cell.angle_gamma   90.00
#
_symmetry.space_group_name_H-M   'P 1'
#
loop_
_entity.id
_entity.type
_entity.pdbx_description
1 polymer ?
#
loop_
_entity_poly.entity_id
_entity_poly.type
_entity_poly.pdbx_seq_one_letter_code
_entity_poly.pdbx_strand_id
1 'polypeptide(L)'
;MHRNKVDSGICVKPPLTIPNFPDFKKPLPVGFYSIDTNLDFQPNDRELRYLKLPTVDQFPLNLNEGLDFAIKKDVGIGDFDNVLKFLCDHYKKIFLTTNPPEFVAFRGLFRLIMCTPYESKQDWCVRVTRFNGTFYLSERETDQKKFERLYATEQQRTFCAYGFKFEQYCLSKCPSKNPDVSEPVDERAEFACVFQTRLDTLNLLYSAEMDGIMSHEAVSLDYKEPNLGPLKFVEIKVREGNVAGRKLYSFLRYKIRNWWCQSYLVGIEHIYVGLRNDRGFVQKIECMETSSLPKLNNQRFWAPSVCFNFLKQFLFTLKSIMGHEDSPFIVYEFFFNSKSGRISYECFTNRNCSFLPDWYTKRHIIQNWKVLEKLRNTITNQTKQKNKEKQEMIEKKSDKAKQEPKPRDDGVELENQFILRLPEEAAKVLREALQSPSSNLKDRFNIRLDNDLRYGEVRFDHWLLHAKVVDLPTIIECLKTIDNKTFYKSADICQMMICKEEPHDLDNNESPNKGKKKDPNKVDKKFLWAHGITPPCKNVRKRRFRKTLKKKNVEAPEIEKEVKRLLRIDNDAVKVEFEIINEDLDKRSPGDQGKDRNEADEEFPDDAINERGKAKSVSSFQKDINVESDGDDEEAANNRPPNGGVGEHDIFGEEVSSSDDEADATRHNDSRMRDLDDTSRLSAEDSRMSGFSLIGRGALGGIGGNNVNLSVGGVSLNNSKEDLNDYGKVLSGSPKQGDNDDSKYCGSTSNLGGPPGFFEERKRPDSEEDSSIDAPQMRVEQIRAKISELRRHLNEIRAQHSQKAQEISSIQNPTLRQRMQETLDNLASQMIEKELEIKDYENML
;
A
#
# COMPACT_ATOMS: atom_id res chain seq x y z
N MET A 1 -30.48 -10.44 13.93
CA MET A 1 -29.48 -11.53 13.97
C MET A 1 -28.11 -10.89 14.16
N HIS A 2 -27.40 -11.19 15.25
CA HIS A 2 -25.98 -10.81 15.34
C HIS A 2 -25.14 -11.85 14.59
N ARG A 3 -24.30 -11.40 13.66
CA ARG A 3 -23.21 -12.23 13.12
C ARG A 3 -22.03 -12.14 14.08
N ASN A 4 -21.26 -13.22 14.20
CA ASN A 4 -20.15 -13.26 15.14
C ASN A 4 -19.00 -12.38 14.64
N LYS A 5 -18.81 -11.22 15.27
CA LYS A 5 -17.63 -10.37 15.09
C LYS A 5 -16.38 -11.16 15.47
N VAL A 6 -15.43 -11.26 14.55
CA VAL A 6 -14.16 -11.97 14.76
C VAL A 6 -13.16 -10.98 15.36
N ASP A 7 -12.41 -11.38 16.39
CA ASP A 7 -11.32 -10.54 16.93
C ASP A 7 -10.19 -10.47 15.89
N SER A 8 -9.68 -9.26 15.62
CA SER A 8 -8.58 -9.05 14.67
C SER A 8 -7.21 -9.44 15.22
N GLY A 9 -7.09 -9.64 16.54
CA GLY A 9 -5.81 -9.86 17.21
C GLY A 9 -4.88 -8.64 17.23
N ILE A 10 -5.36 -7.46 16.79
CA ILE A 10 -4.57 -6.23 16.77
C ILE A 10 -4.49 -5.66 18.19
N CYS A 11 -3.28 -5.60 18.74
CA CYS A 11 -3.03 -4.92 20.01
C CYS A 11 -3.15 -3.39 19.81
N VAL A 12 -4.20 -2.79 20.36
CA VAL A 12 -4.38 -1.32 20.32
C VAL A 12 -3.55 -0.61 21.37
N LYS A 13 -3.41 -1.19 22.57
CA LYS A 13 -2.78 -0.50 23.71
C LYS A 13 -1.33 -0.13 23.38
N PRO A 14 -0.86 1.09 23.73
CA PRO A 14 0.53 1.49 23.53
C PRO A 14 1.47 0.49 24.25
N PRO A 15 2.59 0.10 23.61
CA PRO A 15 3.56 -0.79 24.24
C PRO A 15 4.22 -0.11 25.46
N LEU A 16 4.61 -0.92 26.45
CA LEU A 16 5.30 -0.45 27.66
C LEU A 16 6.66 0.20 27.36
N THR A 17 7.31 -0.22 26.27
CA THR A 17 8.52 0.40 25.72
C THR A 17 8.19 1.11 24.42
N ILE A 18 8.65 2.35 24.27
CA ILE A 18 8.46 3.13 23.04
C ILE A 18 9.26 2.46 21.92
N PRO A 19 8.63 2.06 20.80
CA PRO A 19 9.33 1.41 19.69
C PRO A 19 10.13 2.42 18.87
N ASN A 20 11.10 1.93 18.10
CA ASN A 20 11.77 2.73 17.07
C ASN A 20 10.76 3.18 16.00
N PHE A 21 11.00 4.35 15.41
CA PHE A 21 10.21 4.85 14.28
C PHE A 21 10.46 3.98 13.02
N PRO A 22 9.43 3.55 12.27
CA PRO A 22 9.61 2.72 11.07
C PRO A 22 10.11 3.53 9.87
N ASP A 23 10.54 2.87 8.79
CA ASP A 23 11.03 3.53 7.57
C ASP A 23 9.88 4.17 6.78
N PHE A 24 9.48 5.38 7.17
CA PHE A 24 8.54 6.21 6.43
C PHE A 24 9.29 7.17 5.50
N LYS A 25 9.04 7.08 4.19
CA LYS A 25 9.63 8.01 3.21
C LYS A 25 8.87 9.34 3.18
N LYS A 26 9.55 10.43 2.80
CA LYS A 26 8.88 11.74 2.61
C LYS A 26 7.75 11.55 1.58
N PRO A 27 6.50 11.91 1.89
CA PRO A 27 5.39 11.71 0.97
C PRO A 27 5.58 12.58 -0.28
N LEU A 28 5.38 11.97 -1.44
CA LEU A 28 5.55 12.62 -2.74
C LEU A 28 4.16 12.99 -3.29
N PRO A 29 3.84 14.28 -3.51
CA PRO A 29 2.62 14.67 -4.18
C PRO A 29 2.71 14.28 -5.67
N VAL A 30 1.93 13.27 -6.07
CA VAL A 30 1.94 12.68 -7.43
C VAL A 30 0.88 13.26 -8.37
N GLY A 31 -0.08 14.01 -7.81
CA GLY A 31 -1.10 14.75 -8.53
C GLY A 31 -2.06 15.46 -7.57
N PHE A 32 -3.11 16.08 -8.11
CA PHE A 32 -4.04 16.91 -7.36
C PHE A 32 -5.40 16.98 -8.07
N TYR A 33 -6.41 17.54 -7.41
CA TYR A 33 -7.70 17.94 -8.00
C TYR A 33 -8.37 19.02 -7.12
N SER A 34 -9.32 19.75 -7.69
CA SER A 34 -10.23 20.62 -6.92
C SER A 34 -11.62 19.98 -6.83
N ILE A 35 -12.38 20.38 -5.82
CA ILE A 35 -13.83 20.17 -5.69
C ILE A 35 -14.48 21.55 -5.68
N ASP A 36 -15.45 21.80 -6.57
CA ASP A 36 -16.10 23.11 -6.65
C ASP A 36 -17.29 23.26 -5.68
N THR A 37 -17.94 24.42 -5.70
CA THR A 37 -19.08 24.74 -4.85
C THR A 37 -20.34 23.91 -5.14
N ASN A 38 -20.41 23.19 -6.27
CA ASN A 38 -21.46 22.21 -6.56
C ASN A 38 -21.09 20.80 -6.05
N LEU A 39 -19.92 20.66 -5.40
CA LEU A 39 -19.29 19.41 -4.99
C LEU A 39 -18.86 18.51 -6.17
N ASP A 40 -18.70 19.11 -7.36
CA ASP A 40 -18.24 18.42 -8.56
C ASP A 40 -16.71 18.29 -8.63
N PHE A 41 -16.25 17.21 -9.25
CA PHE A 41 -14.83 16.91 -9.38
C PHE A 41 -14.20 17.73 -10.52
N GLN A 42 -13.24 18.58 -10.16
CA GLN A 42 -12.59 19.50 -11.09
C GLN A 42 -11.12 19.08 -11.32
N PRO A 43 -10.74 18.64 -12.54
CA PRO A 43 -9.37 18.28 -12.90
C PRO A 43 -8.51 19.53 -13.18
N ASN A 44 -8.42 20.42 -12.19
CA ASN A 44 -7.73 21.71 -12.23
C ASN A 44 -7.50 22.23 -10.80
N ASP A 45 -6.79 23.36 -10.70
CA ASP A 45 -6.23 23.97 -9.48
C ASP A 45 -7.02 25.19 -8.99
N ARG A 46 -8.24 25.39 -9.48
CA ARG A 46 -9.05 26.60 -9.21
C ARG A 46 -9.29 26.87 -7.73
N GLU A 47 -9.36 25.83 -6.90
CA GLU A 47 -9.59 26.00 -5.47
C GLU A 47 -8.31 26.06 -4.62
N LEU A 48 -7.12 25.99 -5.24
CA LEU A 48 -5.85 26.24 -4.57
C LEU A 48 -5.83 27.65 -3.95
N ARG A 49 -5.43 27.74 -2.69
CA ARG A 49 -5.33 29.00 -1.94
C ARG A 49 -3.89 29.37 -1.59
N TYR A 50 -3.69 30.67 -1.39
CA TYR A 50 -2.40 31.28 -1.08
C TYR A 50 -2.44 31.87 0.32
N LEU A 51 -1.46 31.53 1.16
CA LEU A 51 -1.33 32.05 2.52
C LEU A 51 -1.10 33.57 2.48
N LYS A 52 -2.01 34.31 3.11
CA LYS A 52 -1.99 35.76 3.20
C LYS A 52 -2.45 36.16 4.61
N LEU A 53 -1.50 36.13 5.55
CA LEU A 53 -1.76 36.43 6.96
C LEU A 53 -2.24 37.88 7.15
N PRO A 54 -3.23 38.13 8.02
CA PRO A 54 -3.64 39.48 8.40
C PRO A 54 -2.52 40.35 8.98
N THR A 55 -2.59 41.65 8.72
CA THR A 55 -1.69 42.66 9.30
C THR A 55 -2.12 43.03 10.73
N VAL A 56 -1.21 43.65 11.50
CA VAL A 56 -1.39 43.89 12.95
C VAL A 56 -2.61 44.76 13.25
N ASP A 57 -2.92 45.72 12.38
CA ASP A 57 -4.07 46.61 12.40
C ASP A 57 -5.43 45.91 12.18
N GLN A 58 -5.44 44.69 11.63
CA GLN A 58 -6.67 43.90 11.41
C GLN A 58 -7.09 43.10 12.66
N PHE A 59 -6.27 43.07 13.71
CA PHE A 59 -6.61 42.34 14.94
C PHE A 59 -7.47 43.20 15.89
N PRO A 60 -8.48 42.63 16.55
CA PRO A 60 -8.78 41.19 16.62
C PRO A 60 -9.77 40.71 15.55
N LEU A 61 -9.45 39.60 14.88
CA LEU A 61 -10.28 38.98 13.83
C LEU A 61 -11.55 38.36 14.45
N ASN A 62 -12.74 38.59 13.88
CA ASN A 62 -14.01 38.13 14.43
C ASN A 62 -14.49 36.83 13.77
N LEU A 63 -14.28 35.68 14.40
CA LEU A 63 -14.66 34.39 13.80
C LEU A 63 -16.18 34.16 13.73
N ASN A 64 -17.02 35.04 14.30
CA ASN A 64 -18.47 35.00 14.17
C ASN A 64 -18.98 35.72 12.89
N GLU A 65 -18.16 36.56 12.27
CA GLU A 65 -18.57 37.47 11.21
C GLU A 65 -19.05 36.73 9.95
N GLY A 66 -20.33 36.87 9.61
CA GLY A 66 -20.95 36.21 8.45
C GLY A 66 -21.24 34.71 8.62
N LEU A 67 -21.08 34.15 9.83
CA LEU A 67 -21.37 32.71 10.05
C LEU A 67 -22.83 32.34 9.85
N ASP A 68 -23.76 33.27 10.09
CA ASP A 68 -25.20 33.07 9.90
C ASP A 68 -25.58 32.84 8.42
N PHE A 69 -24.70 33.24 7.50
CA PHE A 69 -24.83 33.06 6.05
C PHE A 69 -23.92 31.95 5.50
N ALA A 70 -23.18 31.23 6.36
CA ALA A 70 -22.19 30.25 5.93
C ALA A 70 -22.81 29.05 5.23
N ILE A 71 -22.36 28.76 4.01
CA ILE A 71 -22.87 27.70 3.15
C ILE A 71 -22.20 26.38 3.53
N LYS A 72 -22.98 25.46 4.09
CA LYS A 72 -22.49 24.17 4.62
C LYS A 72 -22.35 23.12 3.53
N LYS A 73 -21.37 22.22 3.68
CA LYS A 73 -21.23 21.02 2.84
C LYS A 73 -22.17 19.92 3.33
N ASP A 74 -23.04 19.44 2.44
CA ASP A 74 -23.93 18.32 2.72
C ASP A 74 -23.14 17.03 2.97
N VAL A 75 -23.48 16.34 4.06
CA VAL A 75 -22.63 15.28 4.61
C VAL A 75 -22.99 13.90 4.03
N GLY A 76 -22.02 13.27 3.37
CA GLY A 76 -22.16 11.95 2.75
C GLY A 76 -21.85 11.90 1.25
N ILE A 77 -21.58 13.04 0.63
CA ILE A 77 -21.35 13.16 -0.81
C ILE A 77 -19.92 12.75 -1.18
N GLY A 78 -19.77 11.57 -1.79
CA GLY A 78 -18.83 11.32 -2.88
C GLY A 78 -17.32 11.48 -2.65
N ASP A 79 -16.83 11.82 -1.45
CA ASP A 79 -15.42 12.16 -1.24
C ASP A 79 -14.47 11.05 -1.73
N PHE A 80 -14.76 9.77 -1.45
CA PHE A 80 -13.91 8.66 -1.89
C PHE A 80 -13.96 8.44 -3.41
N ASP A 81 -15.13 8.66 -4.03
CA ASP A 81 -15.30 8.62 -5.49
C ASP A 81 -14.40 9.66 -6.18
N ASN A 82 -14.07 10.79 -5.54
CA ASN A 82 -13.15 11.79 -6.10
C ASN A 82 -11.70 11.25 -6.19
N VAL A 83 -11.25 10.45 -5.22
CA VAL A 83 -9.97 9.72 -5.30
C VAL A 83 -10.02 8.70 -6.44
N LEU A 84 -11.13 7.99 -6.58
CA LEU A 84 -11.34 7.00 -7.64
C LEU A 84 -11.43 7.62 -9.05
N LYS A 85 -11.96 8.85 -9.18
CA LYS A 85 -11.97 9.64 -10.44
C LYS A 85 -10.55 9.99 -10.85
N PHE A 86 -9.77 10.58 -9.95
CA PHE A 86 -8.35 10.87 -10.15
C PHE A 86 -7.55 9.63 -10.57
N LEU A 87 -7.74 8.51 -9.87
CA LEU A 87 -7.10 7.21 -10.19
C LEU A 87 -7.49 6.69 -11.58
N CYS A 88 -8.74 6.88 -11.99
CA CYS A 88 -9.23 6.46 -13.30
C CYS A 88 -8.59 7.23 -14.47
N ASP A 89 -8.23 8.50 -14.28
CA ASP A 89 -7.55 9.34 -15.27
C ASP A 89 -6.03 9.11 -15.27
N HIS A 90 -5.43 9.01 -14.07
CA HIS A 90 -3.99 8.79 -13.90
C HIS A 90 -3.56 7.31 -13.90
N TYR A 91 -4.48 6.38 -14.21
CA TYR A 91 -4.31 4.93 -14.10
C TYR A 91 -2.93 4.41 -14.56
N LYS A 92 -2.43 4.86 -15.73
CA LYS A 92 -1.12 4.43 -16.25
C LYS A 92 0.05 4.86 -15.36
N LYS A 93 0.02 6.11 -14.90
CA LYS A 93 1.08 6.77 -14.10
C LYS A 93 1.15 6.22 -12.67
N ILE A 94 0.11 5.50 -12.24
CA ILE A 94 -0.02 4.97 -10.88
C ILE A 94 0.08 3.44 -10.87
N PHE A 95 -0.78 2.73 -11.61
CA PHE A 95 -0.88 1.26 -11.58
C PHE A 95 0.04 0.54 -12.58
N LEU A 96 0.50 1.19 -13.66
CA LEU A 96 1.44 0.60 -14.63
C LEU A 96 2.89 1.02 -14.36
N THR A 97 3.27 1.06 -13.08
CA THR A 97 4.60 1.42 -12.59
C THR A 97 5.34 0.20 -12.03
N THR A 98 6.61 0.36 -11.65
CA THR A 98 7.37 -0.67 -10.92
C THR A 98 6.91 -0.88 -9.48
N ASN A 99 6.22 0.11 -8.90
CA ASN A 99 5.77 0.13 -7.51
C ASN A 99 4.34 0.68 -7.42
N PRO A 100 3.33 -0.07 -7.89
CA PRO A 100 1.93 0.34 -7.77
C PRO A 100 1.50 0.42 -6.29
N PRO A 101 0.44 1.19 -5.97
CA PRO A 101 -0.04 1.31 -4.60
C PRO A 101 -0.66 -0.01 -4.13
N GLU A 102 -0.21 -0.49 -2.97
CA GLU A 102 -0.84 -1.61 -2.28
C GLU A 102 -2.06 -1.14 -1.50
N PHE A 103 -2.02 0.08 -0.96
CA PHE A 103 -3.12 0.66 -0.18
C PHE A 103 -3.56 2.01 -0.76
N VAL A 104 -4.88 2.18 -0.91
CA VAL A 104 -5.55 3.42 -1.35
C VAL A 104 -6.53 3.87 -0.27
N ALA A 105 -6.35 5.09 0.25
CA ALA A 105 -7.15 5.64 1.34
C ALA A 105 -7.31 7.18 1.25
N PHE A 106 -7.95 7.78 2.26
CA PHE A 106 -7.79 9.20 2.59
C PHE A 106 -6.77 9.41 3.71
N ARG A 107 -6.14 10.59 3.73
CA ARG A 107 -5.26 11.07 4.81
C ARG A 107 -5.90 10.99 6.19
N GLY A 108 -7.17 11.41 6.32
CA GLY A 108 -7.92 11.34 7.57
C GLY A 108 -8.02 9.91 8.11
N LEU A 109 -8.34 8.94 7.26
CA LEU A 109 -8.42 7.53 7.67
C LEU A 109 -7.07 6.99 8.18
N PHE A 110 -5.94 7.33 7.55
CA PHE A 110 -4.62 6.99 8.10
C PHE A 110 -4.33 7.74 9.40
N ARG A 111 -4.72 9.01 9.55
CA ARG A 111 -4.64 9.77 10.81
C ARG A 111 -5.45 9.10 11.93
N LEU A 112 -6.68 8.69 11.65
CA LEU A 112 -7.59 8.00 12.57
C LEU A 112 -6.97 6.68 13.08
N ILE A 113 -6.46 5.85 12.17
CA ILE A 113 -5.76 4.61 12.52
C ILE A 113 -4.53 4.94 13.37
N MET A 114 -3.66 5.87 12.93
CA MET A 114 -2.46 6.30 13.68
C MET A 114 -2.76 6.80 15.11
N CYS A 115 -3.89 7.47 15.33
CA CYS A 115 -4.29 7.96 16.65
C CYS A 115 -4.93 6.90 17.56
N THR A 116 -5.35 5.75 17.01
CA THR A 116 -6.14 4.73 17.71
C THR A 116 -5.50 4.18 19.00
N PRO A 117 -4.16 3.98 19.13
CA PRO A 117 -3.55 3.57 20.40
C PRO A 117 -3.77 4.52 21.57
N TYR A 118 -4.11 5.79 21.28
CA TYR A 118 -4.34 6.83 22.26
C TYR A 118 -5.81 7.29 22.25
N GLU A 119 -6.69 6.56 21.57
CA GLU A 119 -8.11 6.90 21.44
C GLU A 119 -8.96 6.14 22.47
N SER A 120 -9.88 6.86 23.11
CA SER A 120 -10.67 6.35 24.24
C SER A 120 -12.05 7.01 24.37
N LYS A 121 -12.48 7.78 23.36
CA LYS A 121 -13.78 8.47 23.33
C LYS A 121 -14.65 8.07 22.14
N GLN A 122 -14.07 7.83 20.96
CA GLN A 122 -14.82 7.53 19.74
C GLN A 122 -14.52 6.15 19.15
N ASP A 123 -15.60 5.40 18.89
CA ASP A 123 -15.57 4.18 18.09
C ASP A 123 -15.53 4.51 16.58
N TRP A 124 -14.82 3.69 15.80
CA TRP A 124 -14.75 3.83 14.33
C TRP A 124 -15.06 2.52 13.59
N CYS A 125 -15.47 2.66 12.32
CA CYS A 125 -15.67 1.56 11.40
C CYS A 125 -14.90 1.83 10.10
N VAL A 126 -14.13 0.86 9.62
CA VAL A 126 -13.31 0.97 8.40
C VAL A 126 -13.67 -0.16 7.45
N ARG A 127 -14.19 0.20 6.28
CA ARG A 127 -14.48 -0.73 5.17
C ARG A 127 -13.20 -0.95 4.37
N VAL A 128 -12.90 -2.22 4.12
CA VAL A 128 -11.74 -2.64 3.34
C VAL A 128 -12.20 -3.61 2.26
N THR A 129 -11.77 -3.38 1.02
CA THR A 129 -11.91 -4.37 -0.08
C THR A 129 -10.61 -4.44 -0.85
N ARG A 130 -10.35 -5.57 -1.51
CA ARG A 130 -9.18 -5.76 -2.36
C ARG A 130 -9.61 -6.00 -3.80
N PHE A 131 -9.04 -5.24 -4.73
CA PHE A 131 -9.44 -5.26 -6.13
C PHE A 131 -8.25 -4.96 -7.07
N ASN A 132 -7.88 -5.96 -7.88
CA ASN A 132 -6.65 -5.99 -8.70
C ASN A 132 -5.39 -5.82 -7.84
N GLY A 133 -5.26 -6.60 -6.76
CA GLY A 133 -4.11 -6.58 -5.86
C GLY A 133 -4.13 -5.47 -4.82
N THR A 134 -4.62 -4.27 -5.15
CA THR A 134 -4.70 -3.09 -4.26
C THR A 134 -5.84 -3.21 -3.24
N PHE A 135 -5.55 -2.90 -1.98
CA PHE A 135 -6.51 -2.70 -0.91
C PHE A 135 -7.04 -1.26 -0.93
N TYR A 136 -8.35 -1.10 -1.00
CA TYR A 136 -9.05 0.17 -0.86
C TYR A 136 -9.61 0.24 0.56
N LEU A 137 -9.40 1.37 1.23
CA LEU A 137 -9.83 1.61 2.60
C LEU A 137 -10.70 2.88 2.65
N SER A 138 -11.90 2.77 3.22
CA SER A 138 -12.84 3.89 3.36
C SER A 138 -13.52 3.84 4.73
N GLU A 139 -13.67 4.97 5.41
CA GLU A 139 -14.39 5.01 6.69
C GLU A 139 -15.89 4.73 6.47
N ARG A 140 -16.55 4.18 7.51
CA ARG A 140 -18.00 4.20 7.64
C ARG A 140 -18.38 4.84 8.96
N GLU A 141 -19.43 5.65 8.92
CA GLU A 141 -19.94 6.31 10.12
C GLU A 141 -20.43 5.27 11.12
N THR A 142 -20.00 5.43 12.38
CA THR A 142 -20.60 4.74 13.52
C THR A 142 -21.85 5.49 13.96
N ASP A 143 -22.84 4.77 14.48
CA ASP A 143 -24.07 5.41 14.97
C ASP A 143 -23.80 6.43 16.09
N GLN A 144 -22.68 6.26 16.82
CA GLN A 144 -22.11 7.28 17.71
C GLN A 144 -21.76 8.59 16.96
N LYS A 145 -20.88 8.56 15.95
CA LYS A 145 -20.51 9.76 15.17
C LYS A 145 -21.73 10.42 14.53
N LYS A 146 -22.66 9.61 14.00
CA LYS A 146 -23.92 10.09 13.41
C LYS A 146 -24.80 10.82 14.41
N PHE A 147 -24.93 10.27 15.63
CA PHE A 147 -25.66 10.89 16.73
C PHE A 147 -24.97 12.18 17.21
N GLU A 148 -23.66 12.15 17.44
CA GLU A 148 -22.85 13.30 17.84
C GLU A 148 -22.96 14.46 16.83
N ARG A 149 -23.01 14.17 15.51
CA ARG A 149 -23.24 15.19 14.47
C ARG A 149 -24.66 15.74 14.50
N LEU A 150 -25.68 14.89 14.52
CA LEU A 150 -27.09 15.31 14.44
C LEU A 150 -27.49 16.17 15.65
N TYR A 151 -27.09 15.74 16.86
CA TYR A 151 -27.43 16.39 18.13
C TYR A 151 -26.34 17.35 18.64
N ALA A 152 -25.38 17.75 17.79
CA ALA A 152 -24.37 18.76 18.13
C ALA A 152 -25.02 20.07 18.61
N THR A 153 -24.51 20.68 19.67
CA THR A 153 -25.01 21.97 20.13
C THR A 153 -24.67 23.08 19.12
N GLU A 154 -25.42 24.17 19.16
CA GLU A 154 -25.13 25.37 18.38
C GLU A 154 -23.66 25.82 18.56
N GLN A 155 -23.20 25.92 19.81
CA GLN A 155 -21.81 26.25 20.14
C GLN A 155 -20.79 25.29 19.51
N GLN A 156 -21.07 23.98 19.43
CA GLN A 156 -20.19 23.03 18.74
C GLN A 156 -20.17 23.29 17.22
N ARG A 157 -21.32 23.59 16.61
CA ARG A 157 -21.41 23.96 15.18
C ARG A 157 -20.64 25.24 14.89
N THR A 158 -20.75 26.26 15.75
CA THR A 158 -19.95 27.51 15.70
C THR A 158 -18.46 27.23 15.83
N PHE A 159 -18.04 26.36 16.77
CA PHE A 159 -16.63 26.01 16.97
C PHE A 159 -16.02 25.22 15.80
N CYS A 160 -16.83 24.51 15.00
CA CYS A 160 -16.41 23.97 13.70
C CYS A 160 -16.27 25.06 12.65
N ALA A 161 -17.27 25.93 12.51
CA ALA A 161 -17.30 27.02 11.53
C ALA A 161 -16.17 28.05 11.72
N TYR A 162 -15.70 28.25 12.95
CA TYR A 162 -14.49 29.01 13.28
C TYR A 162 -13.23 28.57 12.52
N GLY A 163 -13.14 27.30 12.08
CA GLY A 163 -12.07 26.85 11.20
C GLY A 163 -12.11 27.57 9.85
N PHE A 164 -13.18 27.31 9.10
CA PHE A 164 -13.42 27.90 7.77
C PHE A 164 -13.43 29.44 7.77
N LYS A 165 -13.95 30.11 8.82
CA LYS A 165 -13.84 31.58 8.91
C LYS A 165 -12.41 32.06 9.16
N PHE A 166 -11.59 31.35 9.94
CA PHE A 166 -10.18 31.71 10.13
C PHE A 166 -9.34 31.42 8.88
N GLU A 167 -9.68 30.36 8.16
CA GLU A 167 -9.16 30.07 6.81
C GLU A 167 -9.51 31.24 5.86
N GLN A 168 -10.75 31.73 5.84
CA GLN A 168 -11.14 32.94 5.08
C GLN A 168 -10.36 34.20 5.48
N TYR A 169 -9.97 34.37 6.75
CA TYR A 169 -9.08 35.49 7.15
C TYR A 169 -7.62 35.32 6.71
N CYS A 170 -7.16 34.10 6.40
CA CYS A 170 -5.73 33.81 6.17
C CYS A 170 -5.39 33.31 4.76
N LEU A 171 -6.39 33.06 3.91
CA LEU A 171 -6.23 32.45 2.59
C LEU A 171 -6.85 33.32 1.49
N SER A 172 -6.06 33.62 0.47
CA SER A 172 -6.51 34.32 -0.73
C SER A 172 -6.61 33.39 -1.93
N LYS A 173 -7.53 33.67 -2.86
CA LYS A 173 -7.58 33.02 -4.18
C LYS A 173 -6.47 33.51 -5.13
N CYS A 174 -5.69 34.53 -4.74
CA CYS A 174 -4.59 35.09 -5.55
C CYS A 174 -3.55 35.77 -4.64
N PRO A 175 -2.24 35.45 -4.74
CA PRO A 175 -1.25 35.88 -3.75
C PRO A 175 -1.02 37.41 -3.69
N SER A 176 -1.33 38.12 -4.77
CA SER A 176 -1.29 39.60 -4.83
C SER A 176 -2.49 40.27 -4.16
N LYS A 177 -3.61 39.56 -3.95
CA LYS A 177 -4.81 40.07 -3.28
C LYS A 177 -4.86 39.65 -1.81
N ASN A 178 -5.43 40.51 -0.98
CA ASN A 178 -5.81 40.15 0.39
C ASN A 178 -7.03 39.19 0.35
N PRO A 179 -7.25 38.39 1.42
CA PRO A 179 -8.43 37.54 1.53
C PRO A 179 -9.72 38.37 1.51
N ASP A 180 -10.78 37.81 0.90
CA ASP A 180 -12.10 38.43 0.92
C ASP A 180 -12.92 37.84 2.06
N VAL A 181 -13.20 38.66 3.07
CA VAL A 181 -13.94 38.30 4.28
C VAL A 181 -15.41 38.73 4.24
N SER A 182 -15.82 39.42 3.17
CA SER A 182 -17.18 39.95 2.96
C SER A 182 -18.13 38.95 2.31
N GLU A 183 -17.58 38.07 1.47
CA GLU A 183 -18.29 36.89 0.94
C GLU A 183 -18.68 35.91 2.08
N PRO A 184 -19.78 35.15 1.93
CA PRO A 184 -20.12 34.07 2.86
C PRO A 184 -19.02 33.00 2.95
N VAL A 185 -18.87 32.40 4.13
CA VAL A 185 -18.00 31.22 4.31
C VAL A 185 -18.62 30.03 3.59
N ASP A 186 -17.96 29.51 2.57
CA ASP A 186 -18.41 28.33 1.80
C ASP A 186 -17.55 27.11 2.15
N GLU A 187 -18.15 26.12 2.81
CA GLU A 187 -17.48 24.91 3.31
C GLU A 187 -17.42 23.78 2.25
N ARG A 188 -17.83 24.05 1.01
CA ARG A 188 -17.97 23.04 -0.07
C ARG A 188 -16.75 22.91 -0.98
N ALA A 189 -16.07 24.03 -1.24
CA ALA A 189 -14.99 24.09 -2.22
C ALA A 189 -13.64 23.71 -1.61
N GLU A 190 -13.01 22.66 -2.13
CA GLU A 190 -11.80 22.05 -1.56
C GLU A 190 -10.70 21.90 -2.61
N PHE A 191 -9.43 22.02 -2.20
CA PHE A 191 -8.27 21.61 -3.02
C PHE A 191 -7.58 20.42 -2.38
N ALA A 192 -7.32 19.37 -3.16
CA ALA A 192 -6.74 18.12 -2.67
C ALA A 192 -5.50 17.71 -3.47
N CYS A 193 -4.46 17.27 -2.76
CA CYS A 193 -3.30 16.61 -3.33
C CYS A 193 -3.34 15.10 -3.07
N VAL A 194 -2.91 14.32 -4.05
CA VAL A 194 -2.75 12.87 -3.94
C VAL A 194 -1.28 12.56 -3.74
N PHE A 195 -0.98 11.91 -2.62
CA PHE A 195 0.37 11.57 -2.18
C PHE A 195 0.64 10.09 -2.38
N GLN A 196 1.88 9.76 -2.75
CA GLN A 196 2.41 8.41 -2.73
C GLN A 196 3.62 8.34 -1.79
N THR A 197 3.72 7.28 -1.00
CA THR A 197 4.85 7.06 -0.09
C THR A 197 5.06 5.56 0.20
N ARG A 198 6.11 5.24 0.94
CA ARG A 198 6.41 3.90 1.44
C ARG A 198 6.56 3.91 2.96
N LEU A 199 5.91 2.95 3.62
CA LEU A 199 6.01 2.66 5.05
C LEU A 199 6.61 1.25 5.24
N ASP A 200 7.89 1.19 5.62
CA ASP A 200 8.74 -0.01 5.52
C ASP A 200 8.70 -0.64 4.12
N THR A 201 7.91 -1.69 3.92
CA THR A 201 7.74 -2.38 2.63
C THR A 201 6.37 -2.12 1.98
N LEU A 202 5.51 -1.32 2.61
CA LEU A 202 4.14 -1.08 2.17
C LEU A 202 4.04 0.17 1.29
N ASN A 203 3.56 0.02 0.05
CA ASN A 203 3.33 1.15 -0.86
C ASN A 203 1.95 1.77 -0.60
N LEU A 204 1.93 3.03 -0.15
CA LEU A 204 0.71 3.77 0.21
C LEU A 204 0.42 4.87 -0.81
N LEU A 205 -0.85 5.02 -1.20
CA LEU A 205 -1.36 6.19 -1.92
C LEU A 205 -2.61 6.73 -1.20
N TYR A 206 -2.70 8.05 -1.04
CA TYR A 206 -3.85 8.68 -0.39
C TYR A 206 -4.08 10.10 -0.86
N SER A 207 -5.34 10.49 -0.94
CA SER A 207 -5.72 11.90 -1.11
C SER A 207 -5.73 12.62 0.23
N ALA A 208 -5.40 13.91 0.21
CA ALA A 208 -5.51 14.84 1.33
C ALA A 208 -5.97 16.21 0.83
N GLU A 209 -6.92 16.83 1.51
CA GLU A 209 -7.16 18.26 1.39
C GLU A 209 -5.95 19.06 1.91
N MET A 210 -5.68 20.19 1.27
CA MET A 210 -4.58 21.09 1.58
C MET A 210 -5.09 22.52 1.68
N ASP A 211 -5.07 23.10 2.89
CA ASP A 211 -5.63 24.42 3.20
C ASP A 211 -5.07 25.52 2.27
N GLY A 212 -3.76 25.50 1.98
CA GLY A 212 -3.15 26.37 0.98
C GLY A 212 -1.63 26.22 0.83
N ILE A 213 -1.03 27.12 0.06
CA ILE A 213 0.42 27.22 -0.17
C ILE A 213 1.01 28.57 0.23
N MET A 214 2.25 28.55 0.69
CA MET A 214 3.09 29.74 0.84
C MET A 214 3.80 30.05 -0.49
N SER A 215 3.24 31.00 -1.25
CA SER A 215 3.85 31.56 -2.47
C SER A 215 3.52 33.04 -2.61
N HIS A 216 4.46 33.82 -3.14
CA HIS A 216 4.25 35.22 -3.52
C HIS A 216 3.78 35.37 -4.98
N GLU A 217 3.97 34.33 -5.80
CA GLU A 217 3.60 34.29 -7.22
C GLU A 217 2.46 33.29 -7.47
N ALA A 218 1.64 33.57 -8.48
CA ALA A 218 0.54 32.69 -8.85
C ALA A 218 1.07 31.43 -9.54
N VAL A 219 0.75 30.27 -8.98
CA VAL A 219 1.05 28.96 -9.54
C VAL A 219 -0.06 28.56 -10.52
N SER A 220 0.30 27.86 -11.58
CA SER A 220 -0.61 27.19 -12.51
C SER A 220 -0.10 25.77 -12.74
N LEU A 221 -0.97 24.77 -12.57
CA LEU A 221 -0.61 23.35 -12.54
C LEU A 221 -1.24 22.56 -13.71
N ASP A 222 -0.41 21.90 -14.52
CA ASP A 222 -0.91 20.89 -15.47
C ASP A 222 -1.44 19.68 -14.68
N TYR A 223 -2.74 19.41 -14.77
CA TYR A 223 -3.40 18.30 -14.07
C TYR A 223 -2.77 16.92 -14.34
N LYS A 224 -2.18 16.69 -15.52
CA LYS A 224 -1.64 15.38 -15.93
C LYS A 224 -0.19 15.19 -15.49
N GLU A 225 0.64 16.20 -15.70
CA GLU A 225 2.07 16.18 -15.36
C GLU A 225 2.46 17.36 -14.43
N PRO A 226 1.92 17.41 -13.20
CA PRO A 226 2.12 18.55 -12.32
C PRO A 226 3.46 18.54 -11.59
N ASN A 227 4.06 19.74 -11.48
CA ASN A 227 5.26 19.98 -10.68
C ASN A 227 4.89 20.45 -9.25
N LEU A 228 4.41 19.54 -8.41
CA LEU A 228 4.00 19.83 -7.02
C LEU A 228 5.19 19.92 -6.04
N GLY A 229 6.37 19.40 -6.41
CA GLY A 229 7.54 19.30 -5.53
C GLY A 229 8.04 20.61 -4.89
N PRO A 230 8.04 21.76 -5.61
CA PRO A 230 8.43 23.05 -5.04
C PRO A 230 7.40 23.69 -4.09
N LEU A 231 6.17 23.17 -4.02
CA LEU A 231 5.08 23.83 -3.31
C LEU A 231 5.17 23.66 -1.79
N LYS A 232 5.27 24.79 -1.08
CA LYS A 232 5.26 24.83 0.38
C LYS A 232 3.82 24.87 0.90
N PHE A 233 3.21 23.70 1.02
CA PHE A 233 1.89 23.57 1.65
C PHE A 233 1.93 23.95 3.13
N VAL A 234 0.83 24.55 3.59
CA VAL A 234 0.63 25.02 4.97
C VAL A 234 -0.72 24.52 5.50
N GLU A 235 -0.80 24.39 6.82
CA GLU A 235 -2.01 24.00 7.54
C GLU A 235 -2.47 25.18 8.40
N ILE A 236 -3.78 25.38 8.56
CA ILE A 236 -4.40 26.50 9.26
C ILE A 236 -5.33 25.95 10.32
N LYS A 237 -5.08 26.28 11.59
CA LYS A 237 -5.84 25.79 12.74
C LYS A 237 -6.22 26.92 13.69
N VAL A 238 -7.17 26.65 14.57
CA VAL A 238 -7.67 27.59 15.59
C VAL A 238 -7.66 26.89 16.92
N ARG A 239 -7.23 27.58 17.97
CA ARG A 239 -7.39 27.16 19.37
C ARG A 239 -7.74 28.36 20.25
N GLU A 240 -8.23 28.09 21.45
CA GLU A 240 -8.24 29.09 22.51
C GLU A 240 -6.80 29.55 22.82
N GLY A 241 -6.61 30.84 23.14
CA GLY A 241 -5.29 31.39 23.47
C GLY A 241 -4.78 30.99 24.86
N ASN A 242 -5.59 31.27 25.90
CA ASN A 242 -5.21 31.21 27.32
C ASN A 242 -5.34 29.79 27.91
N VAL A 243 -4.63 28.84 27.30
CA VAL A 243 -4.75 27.41 27.60
C VAL A 243 -3.93 27.04 28.84
N ALA A 244 -4.59 26.89 29.98
CA ALA A 244 -3.98 26.52 31.27
C ALA A 244 -4.63 25.27 31.90
N GLY A 245 -3.92 24.64 32.84
CA GLY A 245 -4.43 23.51 33.63
C GLY A 245 -4.98 22.35 32.79
N ARG A 246 -6.24 21.95 33.06
CA ARG A 246 -6.91 20.86 32.32
C ARG A 246 -6.99 21.12 30.81
N LYS A 247 -7.19 22.38 30.35
CA LYS A 247 -7.21 22.70 28.92
C LYS A 247 -5.85 22.45 28.26
N LEU A 248 -4.74 22.72 28.97
CA LEU A 248 -3.39 22.46 28.47
C LEU A 248 -3.09 20.96 28.38
N TYR A 249 -3.54 20.20 29.36
CA TYR A 249 -3.47 18.74 29.33
C TYR A 249 -4.22 18.16 28.12
N SER A 250 -5.45 18.60 27.85
CA SER A 250 -6.24 18.21 26.67
C SER A 250 -5.50 18.57 25.36
N PHE A 251 -5.03 19.81 25.23
CA PHE A 251 -4.30 20.29 24.06
C PHE A 251 -3.07 19.43 23.75
N LEU A 252 -2.24 19.15 24.77
CA LEU A 252 -1.01 18.36 24.62
C LEU A 252 -1.26 16.86 24.38
N ARG A 253 -2.35 16.30 24.94
CA ARG A 253 -2.69 14.87 24.83
C ARG A 253 -3.44 14.51 23.54
N TYR A 254 -4.35 15.37 23.09
CA TYR A 254 -5.27 15.06 21.97
C TYR A 254 -5.04 15.93 20.73
N LYS A 255 -4.97 17.26 20.86
CA LYS A 255 -4.97 18.16 19.70
C LYS A 255 -3.68 18.11 18.90
N ILE A 256 -2.54 18.33 19.57
CA ILE A 256 -1.24 18.31 18.87
C ILE A 256 -0.86 16.91 18.33
N ARG A 257 -1.41 15.83 18.91
CA ARG A 257 -1.34 14.47 18.36
C ARG A 257 -2.02 14.40 17.01
N ASN A 258 -3.28 14.84 16.94
CA ASN A 258 -4.08 14.80 15.73
C ASN A 258 -3.46 15.70 14.64
N TRP A 259 -3.08 16.95 14.98
CA TRP A 259 -2.42 17.88 14.06
C TRP A 259 -1.08 17.33 13.56
N TRP A 260 -0.26 16.73 14.43
CA TRP A 260 1.00 16.13 14.01
C TRP A 260 0.78 14.97 13.02
N CYS A 261 -0.09 14.01 13.34
CA CYS A 261 -0.40 12.90 12.44
C CYS A 261 -0.97 13.41 11.09
N GLN A 262 -1.83 14.43 11.12
CA GLN A 262 -2.48 15.05 9.96
C GLN A 262 -1.49 15.70 9.00
N SER A 263 -0.64 16.62 9.50
CA SER A 263 0.29 17.41 8.70
C SER A 263 1.55 16.62 8.31
N TYR A 264 2.04 15.72 9.19
CA TYR A 264 3.23 14.90 8.90
C TYR A 264 2.97 13.87 7.79
N LEU A 265 1.75 13.32 7.68
CA LEU A 265 1.36 12.42 6.59
C LEU A 265 1.46 13.07 5.20
N VAL A 266 1.40 14.39 5.09
CA VAL A 266 1.47 15.14 3.82
C VAL A 266 2.75 15.97 3.66
N GLY A 267 3.65 15.91 4.64
CA GLY A 267 4.90 16.65 4.62
C GLY A 267 4.74 18.17 4.82
N ILE A 268 3.62 18.63 5.40
CA ILE A 268 3.46 20.04 5.80
C ILE A 268 4.42 20.34 6.96
N GLU A 269 5.21 21.40 6.79
CA GLU A 269 6.23 21.82 7.73
C GLU A 269 5.69 22.85 8.75
N HIS A 270 4.72 23.68 8.36
CA HIS A 270 4.23 24.84 9.13
C HIS A 270 2.71 24.83 9.31
N ILE A 271 2.26 25.02 10.56
CA ILE A 271 0.86 25.16 10.95
C ILE A 271 0.62 26.56 11.52
N TYR A 272 -0.30 27.33 10.94
CA TYR A 272 -0.66 28.68 11.38
C TYR A 272 -1.88 28.63 12.30
N VAL A 273 -1.70 29.02 13.56
CA VAL A 273 -2.66 28.78 14.62
C VAL A 273 -3.24 30.09 15.16
N GLY A 274 -4.49 30.38 14.80
CA GLY A 274 -5.25 31.52 15.34
C GLY A 274 -5.64 31.29 16.80
N LEU A 275 -5.23 32.21 17.69
CA LEU A 275 -5.54 32.15 19.11
C LEU A 275 -6.81 32.97 19.43
N ARG A 276 -7.96 32.30 19.48
CA ARG A 276 -9.24 32.93 19.88
C ARG A 276 -9.35 33.15 21.39
N ASN A 277 -10.13 34.14 21.80
CA ASN A 277 -10.75 34.18 23.13
C ASN A 277 -12.11 33.45 23.13
N ASP A 278 -12.80 33.42 24.27
CA ASP A 278 -14.10 32.76 24.41
C ASP A 278 -15.25 33.45 23.65
N ARG A 279 -15.07 34.72 23.24
CA ARG A 279 -16.02 35.47 22.42
C ARG A 279 -15.83 35.26 20.91
N GLY A 280 -14.94 34.35 20.51
CA GLY A 280 -14.65 34.06 19.09
C GLY A 280 -13.66 35.00 18.41
N PHE A 281 -13.01 35.91 19.15
CA PHE A 281 -12.08 36.88 18.55
C PHE A 281 -10.63 36.40 18.61
N VAL A 282 -9.95 36.26 17.46
CA VAL A 282 -8.53 35.93 17.36
C VAL A 282 -7.69 37.13 17.79
N GLN A 283 -6.82 36.94 18.79
CA GLN A 283 -5.95 37.99 19.33
C GLN A 283 -4.55 38.01 18.68
N LYS A 284 -4.06 36.85 18.24
CA LYS A 284 -2.79 36.69 17.52
C LYS A 284 -2.77 35.36 16.74
N ILE A 285 -1.83 35.22 15.83
CA ILE A 285 -1.53 33.96 15.12
C ILE A 285 -0.15 33.47 15.57
N GLU A 286 -0.03 32.18 15.89
CA GLU A 286 1.25 31.51 16.16
C GLU A 286 1.60 30.56 15.02
N CYS A 287 2.82 30.61 14.50
CA CYS A 287 3.33 29.60 13.57
C CYS A 287 3.96 28.46 14.39
N MET A 288 3.49 27.23 14.19
CA MET A 288 4.00 26.03 14.84
C MET A 288 4.63 25.10 13.80
N GLU A 289 5.88 24.69 14.00
CA GLU A 289 6.48 23.65 13.15
C GLU A 289 5.88 22.27 13.45
N THR A 290 5.51 21.51 12.42
CA THR A 290 5.12 20.09 12.58
C THR A 290 6.27 19.26 13.19
N SER A 291 7.54 19.66 12.97
CA SER A 291 8.74 19.07 13.62
C SER A 291 8.72 19.19 15.15
N SER A 292 8.08 20.23 15.68
CA SER A 292 8.12 20.61 17.09
C SER A 292 7.04 19.93 17.93
N LEU A 293 5.90 19.58 17.34
CA LEU A 293 4.71 19.12 18.08
C LEU A 293 4.98 17.91 19.01
N PRO A 294 5.77 16.88 18.65
CA PRO A 294 6.08 15.79 19.57
C PRO A 294 6.94 16.23 20.77
N LYS A 295 7.76 17.28 20.61
CA LYS A 295 8.61 17.84 21.66
C LYS A 295 7.75 18.55 22.72
N LEU A 296 6.70 19.26 22.31
CA LEU A 296 5.80 19.99 23.20
C LEU A 296 5.08 19.12 24.24
N ASN A 297 4.91 17.80 23.98
CA ASN A 297 4.32 16.88 24.96
C ASN A 297 5.35 16.21 25.90
N ASN A 298 6.65 16.49 25.73
CA ASN A 298 7.78 15.84 26.45
C ASN A 298 7.69 14.30 26.46
N GLN A 299 7.18 13.71 25.36
CA GLN A 299 6.87 12.28 25.21
C GLN A 299 5.92 11.68 26.27
N ARG A 300 5.25 12.51 27.09
CA ARG A 300 4.43 12.08 28.23
C ARG A 300 3.09 11.45 27.83
N PHE A 301 2.53 11.83 26.69
CA PHE A 301 1.14 11.49 26.34
C PHE A 301 0.99 10.63 25.08
N TRP A 302 1.85 10.85 24.08
CA TRP A 302 1.83 10.12 22.83
C TRP A 302 3.19 10.18 22.13
N ALA A 303 3.55 9.11 21.43
CA ALA A 303 4.84 8.98 20.73
C ALA A 303 4.62 8.80 19.22
N PRO A 304 5.28 9.59 18.35
CA PRO A 304 5.27 9.44 16.89
C PRO A 304 5.45 8.00 16.37
N SER A 305 6.36 7.25 17.00
CA SER A 305 6.67 5.88 16.60
C SER A 305 5.58 4.88 16.96
N VAL A 306 4.81 5.10 18.03
CA VAL A 306 3.64 4.25 18.35
C VAL A 306 2.56 4.46 17.31
N CYS A 307 2.27 5.71 16.95
CA CYS A 307 1.29 6.05 15.91
C CYS A 307 1.61 5.38 14.56
N PHE A 308 2.85 5.48 14.09
CA PHE A 308 3.27 4.86 12.82
C PHE A 308 3.42 3.34 12.88
N ASN A 309 3.93 2.76 13.97
CA ASN A 309 3.98 1.30 14.10
C ASN A 309 2.58 0.69 14.21
N PHE A 310 1.59 1.39 14.76
CA PHE A 310 0.22 0.91 14.77
C PHE A 310 -0.42 0.95 13.38
N LEU A 311 -0.24 2.02 12.60
CA LEU A 311 -0.66 2.05 11.19
C LEU A 311 -0.05 0.89 10.40
N LYS A 312 1.27 0.70 10.52
CA LYS A 312 2.00 -0.45 9.96
C LYS A 312 1.37 -1.78 10.39
N GLN A 313 1.14 -2.00 11.69
CA GLN A 313 0.56 -3.23 12.22
C GLN A 313 -0.83 -3.48 11.65
N PHE A 314 -1.70 -2.46 11.61
CA PHE A 314 -3.04 -2.55 11.05
C PHE A 314 -2.99 -2.99 9.58
N LEU A 315 -2.20 -2.31 8.75
CA LEU A 315 -2.08 -2.63 7.31
C LEU A 315 -1.45 -4.02 7.05
N PHE A 316 -0.48 -4.46 7.87
CA PHE A 316 0.03 -5.84 7.80
C PHE A 316 -1.04 -6.87 8.20
N THR A 317 -1.86 -6.59 9.22
CA THR A 317 -2.97 -7.47 9.61
C THR A 317 -4.04 -7.56 8.53
N LEU A 318 -4.35 -6.47 7.80
CA LEU A 318 -5.22 -6.53 6.61
C LEU A 318 -4.68 -7.50 5.56
N LYS A 319 -3.38 -7.42 5.24
CA LYS A 319 -2.71 -8.34 4.31
C LYS A 319 -2.74 -9.79 4.79
N SER A 320 -2.68 -10.03 6.10
CA SER A 320 -2.79 -11.36 6.70
C SER A 320 -4.22 -11.93 6.59
N ILE A 321 -5.23 -11.16 7.00
CA ILE A 321 -6.62 -11.60 7.10
C ILE A 321 -7.26 -11.81 5.71
N MET A 322 -7.04 -10.88 4.77
CA MET A 322 -7.78 -10.83 3.51
C MET A 322 -6.90 -10.72 2.25
N GLY A 323 -5.59 -10.96 2.37
CA GLY A 323 -4.65 -10.95 1.23
C GLY A 323 -4.84 -12.09 0.21
N HIS A 324 -5.70 -13.07 0.49
CA HIS A 324 -6.12 -14.11 -0.47
C HIS A 324 -7.38 -13.72 -1.26
N GLU A 325 -8.19 -12.79 -0.76
CA GLU A 325 -9.37 -12.29 -1.44
C GLU A 325 -8.99 -11.17 -2.43
N ASP A 326 -9.58 -11.19 -3.63
CA ASP A 326 -9.40 -10.15 -4.65
C ASP A 326 -10.70 -10.01 -5.46
N SER A 327 -11.64 -9.26 -4.89
CA SER A 327 -12.98 -9.03 -5.43
C SER A 327 -13.56 -7.75 -4.81
N PRO A 328 -14.07 -6.80 -5.62
CA PRO A 328 -14.64 -5.56 -5.12
C PRO A 328 -15.97 -5.78 -4.37
N PHE A 329 -16.55 -6.99 -4.48
CA PHE A 329 -17.80 -7.38 -3.84
C PHE A 329 -17.60 -8.10 -2.50
N ILE A 330 -16.33 -8.28 -2.07
CA ILE A 330 -15.97 -8.78 -0.76
C ILE A 330 -15.45 -7.59 0.06
N VAL A 331 -16.20 -7.23 1.10
CA VAL A 331 -15.91 -6.09 1.98
C VAL A 331 -15.76 -6.59 3.41
N TYR A 332 -14.64 -6.25 4.04
CA TYR A 332 -14.42 -6.44 5.46
C TYR A 332 -14.71 -5.12 6.18
N GLU A 333 -15.59 -5.13 7.19
CA GLU A 333 -15.76 -4.00 8.09
C GLU A 333 -14.99 -4.24 9.38
N PHE A 334 -13.94 -3.45 9.62
CA PHE A 334 -13.17 -3.45 10.86
C PHE A 334 -13.76 -2.41 11.83
N PHE A 335 -14.07 -2.85 13.05
CA PHE A 335 -14.70 -2.05 14.11
C PHE A 335 -13.76 -1.89 15.29
N PHE A 336 -13.35 -0.67 15.58
CA PHE A 336 -12.69 -0.31 16.83
C PHE A 336 -13.72 0.08 17.88
N ASN A 337 -13.61 -0.51 19.08
CA ASN A 337 -14.34 -0.06 20.25
C ASN A 337 -13.41 0.60 21.27
N SER A 338 -13.59 1.90 21.47
CA SER A 338 -12.79 2.78 22.31
C SER A 338 -12.78 2.42 23.79
N LYS A 339 -13.88 1.83 24.29
CA LYS A 339 -14.03 1.43 25.70
C LYS A 339 -13.28 0.13 26.03
N SER A 340 -13.31 -0.86 25.14
CA SER A 340 -12.61 -2.13 25.33
C SER A 340 -11.17 -2.15 24.81
N GLY A 341 -10.81 -1.20 23.94
CA GLY A 341 -9.49 -1.15 23.30
C GLY A 341 -9.26 -2.30 22.32
N ARG A 342 -10.32 -2.79 21.66
CA ARG A 342 -10.25 -3.92 20.72
C ARG A 342 -10.69 -3.52 19.31
N ILE A 343 -10.11 -4.20 18.32
CA ILE A 343 -10.56 -4.17 16.93
C ILE A 343 -11.12 -5.55 16.58
N SER A 344 -12.34 -5.59 16.08
CA SER A 344 -13.00 -6.79 15.55
C SER A 344 -13.38 -6.58 14.09
N TYR A 345 -13.76 -7.64 13.36
CA TYR A 345 -14.21 -7.50 11.97
C TYR A 345 -15.36 -8.44 11.60
N GLU A 346 -16.10 -8.03 10.56
CA GLU A 346 -17.11 -8.85 9.86
C GLU A 346 -16.80 -8.83 8.36
N CYS A 347 -17.18 -9.89 7.64
CA CYS A 347 -17.01 -9.99 6.18
C CYS A 347 -18.37 -10.07 5.48
N PHE A 348 -18.50 -9.30 4.40
CA PHE A 348 -19.71 -9.15 3.59
C PHE A 348 -19.39 -9.44 2.13
N THR A 349 -20.03 -10.48 1.57
CA THR A 349 -19.85 -10.95 0.18
C THR A 349 -20.98 -10.49 -0.76
N ASN A 350 -21.88 -9.62 -0.28
CA ASN A 350 -22.99 -9.08 -1.06
C ASN A 350 -22.50 -7.89 -1.89
N ARG A 351 -22.81 -7.89 -3.20
CA ARG A 351 -22.53 -6.77 -4.11
C ARG A 351 -23.04 -5.41 -3.59
N ASN A 352 -24.18 -5.41 -2.89
CA ASN A 352 -24.77 -4.20 -2.31
C ASN A 352 -23.96 -3.62 -1.12
N CYS A 353 -22.98 -4.36 -0.58
CA CYS A 353 -22.07 -3.89 0.45
C CYS A 353 -20.80 -3.25 -0.13
N SER A 354 -20.56 -3.36 -1.45
CA SER A 354 -19.39 -2.77 -2.10
C SER A 354 -19.44 -1.23 -2.04
N PHE A 355 -18.33 -0.63 -1.63
CA PHE A 355 -18.11 0.82 -1.69
C PHE A 355 -17.24 1.24 -2.90
N LEU A 356 -16.86 0.29 -3.77
CA LEU A 356 -16.22 0.60 -5.05
C LEU A 356 -17.31 0.66 -6.14
N PRO A 357 -17.60 1.85 -6.70
CA PRO A 357 -18.74 2.02 -7.58
C PRO A 357 -18.57 1.27 -8.90
N ASP A 358 -19.72 0.90 -9.49
CA ASP A 358 -19.84 0.09 -10.69
C ASP A 358 -19.14 0.72 -11.93
N TRP A 359 -18.92 2.04 -11.93
CA TRP A 359 -18.17 2.74 -12.98
C TRP A 359 -16.65 2.54 -12.84
N TYR A 360 -16.12 2.53 -11.62
CA TYR A 360 -14.68 2.37 -11.33
C TYR A 360 -14.23 0.94 -11.64
N THR A 361 -14.98 -0.04 -11.14
CA THR A 361 -14.68 -1.47 -11.34
C THR A 361 -14.73 -1.86 -12.82
N LYS A 362 -15.74 -1.41 -13.57
CA LYS A 362 -15.81 -1.60 -15.03
C LYS A 362 -14.67 -0.88 -15.77
N ARG A 363 -14.32 0.35 -15.39
CA ARG A 363 -13.22 1.10 -16.04
C ARG A 363 -11.86 0.42 -15.82
N HIS A 364 -11.60 -0.11 -14.63
CA HIS A 364 -10.43 -0.96 -14.35
C HIS A 364 -10.40 -2.22 -15.23
N ILE A 365 -11.52 -2.96 -15.32
CA ILE A 365 -11.62 -4.16 -16.17
C ILE A 365 -11.35 -3.81 -17.64
N ILE A 366 -11.92 -2.70 -18.15
CA ILE A 366 -11.71 -2.23 -19.53
C ILE A 366 -10.26 -1.76 -19.76
N GLN A 367 -9.62 -1.10 -18.79
CA GLN A 367 -8.22 -0.68 -18.90
C GLN A 367 -7.26 -1.89 -18.87
N ASN A 368 -7.47 -2.84 -17.96
CA ASN A 368 -6.78 -4.14 -17.96
C ASN A 368 -6.96 -4.87 -19.29
N TRP A 369 -8.20 -4.97 -19.79
CA TRP A 369 -8.50 -5.64 -21.06
C TRP A 369 -7.82 -4.95 -22.25
N LYS A 370 -7.78 -3.61 -22.30
CA LYS A 370 -7.05 -2.85 -23.34
C LYS A 370 -5.53 -3.04 -23.25
N VAL A 371 -4.96 -3.24 -22.05
CA VAL A 371 -3.53 -3.59 -21.88
C VAL A 371 -3.27 -5.02 -22.38
N LEU A 372 -4.12 -5.99 -22.02
CA LEU A 372 -4.03 -7.38 -22.48
C LEU A 372 -4.26 -7.51 -24.00
N GLU A 373 -5.18 -6.75 -24.56
CA GLU A 373 -5.43 -6.65 -26.00
C GLU A 373 -4.22 -6.04 -26.72
N LYS A 374 -3.61 -4.99 -26.18
CA LYS A 374 -2.34 -4.45 -26.71
C LYS A 374 -1.22 -5.48 -26.64
N LEU A 375 -1.05 -6.21 -25.53
CA LEU A 375 -0.07 -7.30 -25.44
C LEU A 375 -0.34 -8.37 -26.50
N ARG A 376 -1.59 -8.83 -26.61
CA ARG A 376 -2.03 -9.82 -27.61
C ARG A 376 -1.77 -9.34 -29.03
N ASN A 377 -2.04 -8.07 -29.33
CA ASN A 377 -1.82 -7.48 -30.65
C ASN A 377 -0.32 -7.28 -30.95
N THR A 378 0.50 -6.90 -29.97
CA THR A 378 1.97 -6.89 -30.12
C THR A 378 2.51 -8.29 -30.37
N ILE A 379 2.12 -9.30 -29.59
CA ILE A 379 2.50 -10.70 -29.79
C ILE A 379 2.01 -11.22 -31.14
N THR A 380 0.78 -10.88 -31.54
CA THR A 380 0.20 -11.26 -32.85
C THR A 380 0.95 -10.59 -34.00
N ASN A 381 1.36 -9.32 -33.85
CA ASN A 381 2.11 -8.60 -34.87
C ASN A 381 3.55 -9.08 -34.96
N GLN A 382 4.22 -9.36 -33.83
CA GLN A 382 5.53 -10.05 -33.82
C GLN A 382 5.44 -11.45 -34.45
N THR A 383 4.35 -12.18 -34.21
CA THR A 383 4.10 -13.50 -34.82
C THR A 383 3.83 -13.38 -36.32
N LYS A 384 3.02 -12.40 -36.75
CA LYS A 384 2.79 -12.08 -38.18
C LYS A 384 4.06 -11.64 -38.87
N GLN A 385 4.90 -10.86 -38.20
CA GLN A 385 6.18 -10.38 -38.72
C GLN A 385 7.18 -11.53 -38.84
N LYS A 386 7.39 -12.35 -37.80
CA LYS A 386 8.18 -13.59 -37.90
C LYS A 386 7.62 -14.55 -38.97
N ASN A 387 6.31 -14.59 -39.20
CA ASN A 387 5.70 -15.38 -40.28
C ASN A 387 5.91 -14.75 -41.68
N LYS A 388 5.88 -13.43 -41.82
CA LYS A 388 6.19 -12.71 -43.07
C LYS A 388 7.66 -12.84 -43.44
N GLU A 389 8.56 -12.63 -42.49
CA GLU A 389 10.00 -12.90 -42.62
C GLU A 389 10.25 -14.36 -43.01
N LYS A 390 9.50 -15.31 -42.42
CA LYS A 390 9.54 -16.74 -42.78
C LYS A 390 8.97 -17.03 -44.17
N GLN A 391 7.94 -16.31 -44.64
CA GLN A 391 7.43 -16.43 -46.02
C GLN A 391 8.42 -15.84 -47.03
N GLU A 392 8.96 -14.66 -46.79
CA GLU A 392 10.02 -14.07 -47.62
C GLU A 392 11.27 -14.95 -47.65
N MET A 393 11.61 -15.66 -46.56
CA MET A 393 12.66 -16.68 -46.53
C MET A 393 12.27 -18.04 -47.15
N ILE A 394 11.01 -18.24 -47.54
CA ILE A 394 10.55 -19.39 -48.33
C ILE A 394 10.54 -19.02 -49.82
N GLU A 395 10.08 -17.82 -50.18
CA GLU A 395 10.15 -17.28 -51.55
C GLU A 395 11.61 -17.09 -52.00
N LYS A 396 12.49 -16.56 -51.13
CA LYS A 396 13.95 -16.53 -51.37
C LYS A 396 14.61 -17.92 -51.38
N LYS A 397 13.86 -19.00 -51.12
CA LYS A 397 14.32 -20.40 -51.25
C LYS A 397 13.79 -21.12 -52.49
N SER A 398 12.64 -20.74 -53.06
CA SER A 398 12.20 -21.30 -54.35
C SER A 398 13.20 -21.00 -55.48
N ASP A 399 13.83 -19.83 -55.45
CA ASP A 399 14.81 -19.42 -56.47
C ASP A 399 16.22 -20.02 -56.26
N LYS A 400 16.46 -20.75 -55.16
CA LYS A 400 17.77 -21.36 -54.83
C LYS A 400 17.65 -22.80 -54.35
N ALA A 401 17.13 -23.66 -55.21
CA ALA A 401 17.16 -25.11 -55.06
C ALA A 401 18.59 -25.70 -55.24
N LYS A 402 19.52 -25.39 -54.30
CA LYS A 402 20.81 -26.10 -54.05
C LYS A 402 21.58 -25.45 -52.88
N GLN A 403 21.26 -25.81 -51.63
CA GLN A 403 22.19 -25.97 -50.48
C GLN A 403 21.42 -26.27 -49.19
N GLU A 404 22.11 -26.87 -48.21
CA GLU A 404 21.54 -27.34 -46.95
C GLU A 404 21.19 -26.19 -45.98
N PRO A 405 20.22 -26.37 -45.06
CA PRO A 405 19.77 -25.31 -44.18
C PRO A 405 20.76 -25.02 -43.05
N LYS A 406 21.34 -23.80 -43.07
CA LYS A 406 22.04 -23.24 -41.89
C LYS A 406 21.08 -23.10 -40.68
N PRO A 407 21.60 -23.13 -39.43
CA PRO A 407 20.85 -22.77 -38.24
C PRO A 407 20.27 -21.36 -38.30
N ARG A 408 19.33 -21.05 -37.41
CA ARG A 408 18.80 -19.69 -37.26
C ARG A 408 19.70 -18.85 -36.36
N ASP A 409 20.03 -17.66 -36.82
CA ASP A 409 20.60 -16.60 -36.00
C ASP A 409 19.47 -15.81 -35.32
N ASP A 410 18.97 -16.33 -34.19
CA ASP A 410 18.05 -15.62 -33.28
C ASP A 410 18.85 -14.76 -32.25
N GLY A 411 20.11 -14.39 -32.54
CA GLY A 411 20.89 -13.30 -31.92
C GLY A 411 21.42 -13.51 -30.48
N VAL A 412 20.80 -14.37 -29.68
CA VAL A 412 21.24 -14.70 -28.31
C VAL A 412 21.01 -16.20 -28.05
N GLU A 413 22.05 -17.03 -28.25
CA GLU A 413 22.00 -18.40 -27.73
C GLU A 413 22.10 -18.37 -26.20
N LEU A 414 21.05 -18.86 -25.53
CA LEU A 414 21.08 -19.09 -24.09
C LEU A 414 21.96 -20.30 -23.78
N GLU A 415 22.80 -20.16 -22.76
CA GLU A 415 23.80 -21.15 -22.37
C GLU A 415 23.14 -22.41 -21.77
N ASN A 416 22.80 -23.37 -22.63
CA ASN A 416 22.25 -24.66 -22.20
C ASN A 416 23.33 -25.52 -21.51
N GLN A 417 23.03 -26.00 -20.31
CA GLN A 417 23.95 -26.83 -19.51
C GLN A 417 23.27 -28.12 -19.05
N PHE A 418 24.02 -29.22 -19.08
CA PHE A 418 23.61 -30.54 -18.58
C PHE A 418 24.77 -31.19 -17.81
N ILE A 419 24.46 -32.14 -16.93
CA ILE A 419 25.51 -32.89 -16.22
C ILE A 419 26.02 -34.01 -17.10
N LEU A 420 27.29 -33.97 -17.50
CA LEU A 420 27.97 -35.12 -18.11
C LEU A 420 28.47 -36.07 -17.01
N ARG A 421 28.14 -37.36 -17.12
CA ARG A 421 28.62 -38.43 -16.24
C ARG A 421 29.33 -39.49 -17.07
N LEU A 422 30.64 -39.60 -16.90
CA LEU A 422 31.52 -40.58 -17.54
C LEU A 422 31.91 -41.70 -16.55
N PRO A 423 32.49 -42.82 -17.03
CA PRO A 423 33.29 -43.74 -16.22
C PRO A 423 34.43 -43.00 -15.48
N GLU A 424 34.88 -43.55 -14.35
CA GLU A 424 35.79 -42.84 -13.43
C GLU A 424 37.15 -42.50 -14.04
N GLU A 425 37.74 -43.41 -14.81
CA GLU A 425 39.03 -43.20 -15.48
C GLU A 425 38.94 -42.12 -16.57
N ALA A 426 37.95 -42.23 -17.47
CA ALA A 426 37.68 -41.21 -18.49
C ALA A 426 37.34 -39.84 -17.87
N ALA A 427 36.60 -39.81 -16.75
CA ALA A 427 36.31 -38.58 -16.02
C ALA A 427 37.56 -37.93 -15.40
N LYS A 428 38.52 -38.74 -14.92
CA LYS A 428 39.80 -38.27 -14.39
C LYS A 428 40.67 -37.67 -15.50
N VAL A 429 40.88 -38.41 -16.60
CA VAL A 429 41.72 -37.94 -17.72
C VAL A 429 41.12 -36.72 -18.42
N LEU A 430 39.78 -36.61 -18.51
CA LEU A 430 39.12 -35.40 -19.03
C LEU A 430 39.33 -34.20 -18.09
N ARG A 431 39.32 -34.40 -16.77
CA ARG A 431 39.62 -33.33 -15.79
C ARG A 431 41.06 -32.82 -15.92
N GLU A 432 42.02 -33.74 -16.06
CA GLU A 432 43.43 -33.40 -16.28
C GLU A 432 43.63 -32.67 -17.61
N ALA A 433 42.96 -33.10 -18.69
CA ALA A 433 42.99 -32.43 -19.98
C ALA A 433 42.37 -31.01 -19.94
N LEU A 434 41.30 -30.81 -19.17
CA LEU A 434 40.65 -29.50 -18.96
C LEU A 434 41.49 -28.53 -18.12
N GLN A 435 42.42 -29.04 -17.30
CA GLN A 435 43.31 -28.23 -16.46
C GLN A 435 44.64 -27.88 -17.15
N SER A 436 44.98 -28.54 -18.26
CA SER A 436 46.19 -28.25 -19.03
C SER A 436 45.96 -27.11 -20.05
N PRO A 437 46.69 -25.98 -19.98
CA PRO A 437 46.47 -24.82 -20.85
C PRO A 437 46.90 -25.02 -22.32
N SER A 438 47.50 -26.17 -22.65
CA SER A 438 47.98 -26.52 -23.99
C SER A 438 47.30 -27.78 -24.58
N SER A 439 46.11 -28.15 -24.09
CA SER A 439 45.40 -29.35 -24.55
C SER A 439 44.62 -29.14 -25.86
N ASN A 440 44.87 -30.02 -26.84
CA ASN A 440 44.08 -30.10 -28.08
C ASN A 440 42.71 -30.76 -27.84
N LEU A 441 41.94 -30.26 -26.86
CA LEU A 441 40.71 -30.90 -26.40
C LEU A 441 39.63 -30.99 -27.50
N LYS A 442 39.61 -30.04 -28.44
CA LYS A 442 38.66 -30.03 -29.58
C LYS A 442 38.79 -31.24 -30.50
N ASP A 443 40.00 -31.79 -30.65
CA ASP A 443 40.27 -32.96 -31.49
C ASP A 443 40.09 -34.27 -30.71
N ARG A 444 40.17 -34.18 -29.37
CA ARG A 444 40.14 -35.32 -28.43
C ARG A 444 38.74 -35.63 -27.91
N PHE A 445 37.83 -34.66 -27.84
CA PHE A 445 36.51 -34.79 -27.22
C PHE A 445 35.37 -34.45 -28.20
N ASN A 446 34.41 -35.37 -28.37
CA ASN A 446 33.26 -35.20 -29.26
C ASN A 446 31.98 -35.77 -28.63
N ILE A 447 30.85 -35.10 -28.82
CA ILE A 447 29.51 -35.58 -28.43
C ILE A 447 28.63 -35.62 -29.67
N ARG A 448 27.91 -36.71 -29.85
CA ARG A 448 26.87 -36.91 -30.88
C ARG A 448 25.59 -37.33 -30.19
N LEU A 449 24.45 -36.85 -30.68
CA LEU A 449 23.12 -37.21 -30.19
C LEU A 449 22.28 -37.76 -31.33
N ASP A 450 21.44 -38.74 -31.02
CA ASP A 450 20.46 -39.29 -31.93
C ASP A 450 19.29 -38.31 -32.13
N ASN A 451 18.50 -38.54 -33.19
CA ASN A 451 17.35 -37.71 -33.56
C ASN A 451 16.27 -37.56 -32.47
N ASP A 452 16.26 -38.42 -31.44
CA ASP A 452 15.33 -38.32 -30.31
C ASP A 452 15.87 -37.50 -29.11
N LEU A 453 17.14 -37.07 -29.18
CA LEU A 453 17.89 -36.37 -28.12
C LEU A 453 17.92 -37.10 -26.76
N ARG A 454 17.66 -38.42 -26.76
CA ARG A 454 17.69 -39.27 -25.57
C ARG A 454 18.84 -40.28 -25.55
N TYR A 455 19.37 -40.61 -26.72
CA TYR A 455 20.54 -41.46 -26.89
C TYR A 455 21.63 -40.75 -27.72
N GLY A 456 22.84 -41.33 -27.75
CA GLY A 456 23.96 -40.81 -28.53
C GLY A 456 25.29 -41.46 -28.19
N GLU A 457 26.38 -40.80 -28.57
CA GLU A 457 27.76 -41.26 -28.38
C GLU A 457 28.63 -40.12 -27.83
N VAL A 458 29.47 -40.43 -26.86
CA VAL A 458 30.54 -39.54 -26.37
C VAL A 458 31.88 -40.21 -26.66
N ARG A 459 32.71 -39.56 -27.47
CA ARG A 459 34.08 -39.99 -27.74
C ARG A 459 35.06 -39.11 -26.99
N PHE A 460 35.96 -39.74 -26.24
CA PHE A 460 37.09 -39.06 -25.61
C PHE A 460 38.36 -39.90 -25.79
N ASP A 461 39.36 -39.35 -26.49
CA ASP A 461 40.58 -40.06 -26.90
C ASP A 461 40.28 -41.42 -27.58
N HIS A 462 40.47 -42.51 -26.84
CA HIS A 462 40.25 -43.90 -27.25
C HIS A 462 38.93 -44.48 -26.72
N TRP A 463 38.30 -43.85 -25.71
CA TRP A 463 36.98 -44.23 -25.22
C TRP A 463 35.90 -43.83 -26.23
N LEU A 464 35.10 -44.80 -26.66
CA LEU A 464 33.81 -44.60 -27.30
C LEU A 464 32.74 -45.03 -26.30
N LEU A 465 31.88 -44.11 -25.88
CA LEU A 465 30.91 -44.33 -24.82
C LEU A 465 29.48 -44.12 -25.33
N HIS A 466 28.60 -45.08 -25.09
CA HIS A 466 27.17 -44.94 -25.36
C HIS A 466 26.51 -44.05 -24.30
N ALA A 467 25.80 -43.02 -24.77
CA ALA A 467 25.21 -41.98 -23.93
C ALA A 467 23.68 -42.12 -23.83
N LYS A 468 23.13 -41.80 -22.66
CA LYS A 468 21.68 -41.73 -22.40
C LYS A 468 21.33 -40.47 -21.59
N VAL A 469 20.42 -39.65 -22.11
CA VAL A 469 19.99 -38.39 -21.50
C VAL A 469 18.74 -38.59 -20.64
N VAL A 470 18.89 -38.37 -19.33
CA VAL A 470 17.83 -38.55 -18.33
C VAL A 470 17.48 -37.24 -17.63
N ASP A 471 16.19 -37.07 -17.35
CA ASP A 471 15.66 -35.88 -16.69
C ASP A 471 15.83 -36.02 -15.17
N LEU A 472 16.49 -35.04 -14.56
CA LEU A 472 16.73 -34.98 -13.13
C LEU A 472 15.44 -34.62 -12.37
N PRO A 473 15.31 -35.06 -11.11
CA PRO A 473 14.14 -34.74 -10.30
C PRO A 473 14.26 -33.41 -9.55
N THR A 474 15.47 -32.94 -9.31
CA THR A 474 15.78 -31.75 -8.52
C THR A 474 16.03 -30.55 -9.43
N ILE A 475 15.47 -29.39 -9.09
CA ILE A 475 15.92 -28.11 -9.63
C ILE A 475 17.38 -27.93 -9.19
N ILE A 476 18.27 -27.65 -10.14
CA ILE A 476 19.70 -27.40 -9.94
C ILE A 476 20.04 -26.16 -10.75
N GLU A 477 20.64 -25.17 -10.11
CA GLU A 477 21.04 -23.91 -10.75
C GLU A 477 22.55 -23.88 -10.89
N CYS A 478 23.05 -23.45 -12.05
CA CYS A 478 24.47 -23.13 -12.21
C CYS A 478 24.71 -21.66 -11.87
N LEU A 479 25.61 -21.40 -10.92
CA LEU A 479 26.01 -20.06 -10.52
C LEU A 479 27.44 -19.77 -10.96
N LYS A 480 27.66 -18.61 -11.59
CA LYS A 480 28.99 -18.09 -11.94
C LYS A 480 29.32 -16.88 -11.05
N THR A 481 30.59 -16.71 -10.70
CA THR A 481 31.10 -15.59 -9.91
C THR A 481 32.43 -15.11 -10.50
N ILE A 482 32.81 -13.87 -10.19
CA ILE A 482 33.98 -13.18 -10.75
C ILE A 482 34.82 -12.54 -9.62
N ASP A 483 34.16 -12.18 -8.53
CA ASP A 483 34.70 -11.63 -7.29
C ASP A 483 34.77 -12.66 -6.13
N ASN A 484 34.27 -13.88 -6.37
CA ASN A 484 34.03 -14.94 -5.38
C ASN A 484 33.09 -14.53 -4.22
N LYS A 485 32.22 -13.52 -4.44
CA LYS A 485 31.25 -13.03 -3.45
C LYS A 485 29.85 -12.93 -4.05
N THR A 486 29.74 -12.40 -5.27
CA THR A 486 28.49 -12.19 -6.01
C THR A 486 28.28 -13.35 -6.98
N PHE A 487 27.14 -14.04 -6.85
CA PHE A 487 26.83 -15.23 -7.62
C PHE A 487 25.67 -14.97 -8.59
N TYR A 488 25.94 -15.11 -9.89
CA TYR A 488 24.99 -14.90 -10.97
C TYR A 488 24.53 -16.24 -11.55
N LYS A 489 23.22 -16.49 -11.55
CA LYS A 489 22.64 -17.68 -12.20
C LYS A 489 22.88 -17.63 -13.71
N SER A 490 23.55 -18.65 -14.24
CA SER A 490 23.89 -18.79 -15.66
C SER A 490 23.02 -19.81 -16.41
N ALA A 491 22.56 -20.87 -15.74
CA ALA A 491 21.70 -21.90 -16.33
C ALA A 491 20.82 -22.63 -15.29
N ASP A 492 19.74 -23.24 -15.76
CA ASP A 492 18.96 -24.26 -15.06
C ASP A 492 19.33 -25.65 -15.59
N ILE A 493 19.83 -26.52 -14.71
CA ILE A 493 20.30 -27.86 -15.07
C ILE A 493 19.22 -28.89 -14.73
N CYS A 494 18.39 -29.23 -15.72
CA CYS A 494 17.31 -30.21 -15.58
C CYS A 494 17.67 -31.62 -16.09
N GLN A 495 18.83 -31.80 -16.73
CA GLN A 495 19.20 -33.06 -17.41
C GLN A 495 20.63 -33.54 -17.08
N MET A 496 20.82 -34.86 -17.21
CA MET A 496 22.10 -35.54 -17.07
C MET A 496 22.30 -36.54 -18.20
N MET A 497 23.45 -36.48 -18.85
CA MET A 497 23.93 -37.45 -19.84
C MET A 497 24.78 -38.50 -19.13
N ILE A 498 24.30 -39.74 -19.06
CA ILE A 498 25.02 -40.88 -18.50
C ILE A 498 25.73 -41.61 -19.64
N CYS A 499 27.04 -41.79 -19.54
CA CYS A 499 27.85 -42.49 -20.53
C CYS A 499 28.37 -43.82 -19.97
N LYS A 500 28.40 -44.85 -20.81
CA LYS A 500 28.88 -46.20 -20.51
C LYS A 500 29.72 -46.75 -21.67
N GLU A 501 30.61 -47.69 -21.39
CA GLU A 501 31.35 -48.42 -22.43
C GLU A 501 30.47 -49.46 -23.14
N GLU A 502 29.64 -50.18 -22.38
CA GLU A 502 28.62 -51.07 -22.94
C GLU A 502 27.38 -50.29 -23.42
N PRO A 503 26.73 -50.72 -24.52
CA PRO A 503 25.43 -50.20 -24.92
C PRO A 503 24.42 -50.27 -23.76
N HIS A 504 23.54 -49.28 -23.67
CA HIS A 504 22.43 -49.35 -22.73
C HIS A 504 21.46 -50.46 -23.15
N ASP A 505 21.32 -51.50 -22.32
CA ASP A 505 20.35 -52.58 -22.51
C ASP A 505 18.98 -52.03 -22.95
N LEU A 506 18.49 -52.55 -24.07
CA LEU A 506 17.11 -52.37 -24.45
C LEU A 506 16.28 -53.26 -23.53
N ASP A 507 15.68 -52.66 -22.50
CA ASP A 507 14.67 -53.27 -21.62
C ASP A 507 13.52 -53.85 -22.49
N ASN A 508 13.66 -55.08 -22.96
CA ASN A 508 12.75 -55.78 -23.88
C ASN A 508 11.41 -56.19 -23.23
N ASN A 509 10.99 -55.49 -22.17
CA ASN A 509 9.90 -55.84 -21.26
C ASN A 509 8.85 -54.72 -21.06
N GLU A 510 8.73 -53.73 -21.96
CA GLU A 510 7.50 -52.93 -22.10
C GLU A 510 6.92 -53.08 -23.53
N SER A 511 5.89 -53.92 -23.66
CA SER A 511 5.10 -54.08 -24.89
C SER A 511 4.54 -52.75 -25.40
N PRO A 512 4.46 -52.52 -26.72
CA PRO A 512 3.95 -51.27 -27.27
C PRO A 512 2.46 -51.09 -26.96
N ASN A 513 2.16 -50.24 -25.98
CA ASN A 513 0.81 -49.85 -25.56
C ASN A 513 0.08 -49.01 -26.65
N LYS A 514 -0.21 -49.62 -27.79
CA LYS A 514 -1.10 -49.10 -28.83
C LYS A 514 -2.52 -49.02 -28.25
N GLY A 515 -3.05 -47.82 -28.02
CA GLY A 515 -4.46 -47.67 -27.61
C GLY A 515 -4.82 -46.45 -26.77
N LYS A 516 -3.87 -45.61 -26.32
CA LYS A 516 -4.18 -44.35 -25.62
C LYS A 516 -3.39 -43.19 -26.20
N LYS A 517 -4.03 -42.04 -26.40
CA LYS A 517 -3.34 -40.78 -26.75
C LYS A 517 -2.33 -40.48 -25.64
N LYS A 518 -1.03 -40.60 -25.93
CA LYS A 518 0.01 -40.05 -25.04
C LYS A 518 -0.16 -38.53 -25.05
N ASP A 519 -0.21 -37.94 -23.86
CA ASP A 519 0.03 -36.52 -23.66
C ASP A 519 1.42 -36.17 -24.24
N PRO A 520 1.53 -35.23 -25.20
CA PRO A 520 2.80 -34.86 -25.82
C PRO A 520 3.89 -34.46 -24.83
N ASN A 521 3.52 -33.94 -23.66
CA ASN A 521 4.45 -33.47 -22.64
C ASN A 521 4.90 -34.58 -21.66
N LYS A 522 4.40 -35.82 -21.83
CA LYS A 522 4.60 -36.90 -20.87
C LYS A 522 5.78 -37.81 -21.23
N VAL A 523 6.94 -37.47 -20.68
CA VAL A 523 8.18 -38.26 -20.77
C VAL A 523 7.98 -39.70 -20.26
N ASP A 524 8.49 -40.68 -21.01
CA ASP A 524 8.47 -42.10 -20.62
C ASP A 524 9.39 -42.39 -19.42
N LYS A 525 8.94 -43.28 -18.52
CA LYS A 525 9.60 -43.57 -17.23
C LYS A 525 11.10 -43.88 -17.37
N LYS A 526 11.50 -44.56 -18.47
CA LYS A 526 12.89 -44.98 -18.74
C LYS A 526 13.89 -43.83 -18.89
N PHE A 527 13.41 -42.59 -18.98
CA PHE A 527 14.22 -41.36 -19.02
C PHE A 527 14.13 -40.51 -17.74
N LEU A 528 13.34 -40.90 -16.74
CA LEU A 528 13.17 -40.14 -15.49
C LEU A 528 14.14 -40.63 -14.40
N TRP A 529 15.19 -39.87 -14.09
CA TRP A 529 16.18 -40.26 -13.09
C TRP A 529 15.60 -40.24 -11.67
N ALA A 530 15.80 -41.30 -10.88
CA ALA A 530 15.11 -41.51 -9.60
C ALA A 530 15.69 -40.70 -8.41
N HIS A 531 16.92 -40.20 -8.54
CA HIS A 531 17.72 -39.60 -7.47
C HIS A 531 18.06 -38.14 -7.81
N GLY A 532 18.18 -37.27 -6.80
CA GLY A 532 18.94 -36.02 -6.98
C GLY A 532 20.44 -36.30 -7.00
N ILE A 533 21.24 -35.27 -7.29
CA ILE A 533 22.70 -35.41 -7.44
C ILE A 533 23.45 -35.64 -6.11
N THR A 534 22.88 -35.21 -4.97
CA THR A 534 23.47 -35.37 -3.63
C THR A 534 22.90 -36.59 -2.88
N PRO A 535 23.67 -37.23 -1.97
CA PRO A 535 23.18 -38.39 -1.21
C PRO A 535 21.85 -38.19 -0.45
N PRO A 536 21.58 -37.03 0.19
CA PRO A 536 20.29 -36.76 0.85
C PRO A 536 19.06 -36.72 -0.09
N CYS A 537 19.28 -36.75 -1.41
CA CYS A 537 18.26 -36.82 -2.46
C CYS A 537 18.17 -38.20 -3.15
N LYS A 538 18.79 -39.25 -2.60
CA LYS A 538 18.55 -40.65 -3.05
C LYS A 538 17.05 -40.96 -2.98
N ASN A 539 16.49 -41.49 -4.08
CA ASN A 539 15.07 -41.83 -4.27
C ASN A 539 14.08 -40.67 -4.04
N VAL A 540 14.48 -39.41 -4.29
CA VAL A 540 13.66 -38.22 -4.07
C VAL A 540 12.27 -38.29 -4.75
N ARG A 541 12.17 -38.85 -5.97
CA ARG A 541 10.88 -39.03 -6.69
C ARG A 541 9.89 -39.96 -5.96
N LYS A 542 10.36 -40.85 -5.08
CA LYS A 542 9.53 -41.76 -4.26
C LYS A 542 9.37 -41.27 -2.81
N ARG A 543 10.36 -40.55 -2.27
CA ARG A 543 10.49 -40.27 -0.81
C ARG A 543 10.15 -38.84 -0.39
N ARG A 544 10.39 -37.81 -1.22
CA ARG A 544 10.14 -36.41 -0.83
C ARG A 544 8.99 -35.74 -1.59
N PHE A 545 8.76 -36.12 -2.84
CA PHE A 545 7.65 -35.53 -3.59
C PHE A 545 6.32 -36.12 -3.13
N ARG A 546 5.48 -35.27 -2.51
CA ARG A 546 4.11 -35.60 -2.12
C ARG A 546 3.38 -36.16 -3.34
N LYS A 547 2.84 -37.38 -3.22
CA LYS A 547 1.97 -37.96 -4.26
C LYS A 547 0.86 -36.96 -4.55
N THR A 548 0.77 -36.48 -5.79
CA THR A 548 -0.33 -35.62 -6.21
C THR A 548 -1.64 -36.35 -5.95
N LEU A 549 -2.47 -35.81 -5.06
CA LEU A 549 -3.83 -36.30 -4.88
C LEU A 549 -4.53 -36.17 -6.22
N LYS A 550 -4.81 -37.31 -6.86
CA LYS A 550 -5.72 -37.34 -7.99
C LYS A 550 -7.06 -36.86 -7.45
N LYS A 551 -7.54 -35.69 -7.89
CA LYS A 551 -8.99 -35.45 -7.85
C LYS A 551 -9.63 -36.66 -8.52
N LYS A 552 -10.69 -37.21 -7.91
CA LYS A 552 -11.61 -38.07 -8.64
C LYS A 552 -12.31 -37.18 -9.66
N ASN A 553 -11.68 -36.97 -10.82
CA ASN A 553 -12.39 -36.53 -11.99
C ASN A 553 -13.39 -37.64 -12.30
N VAL A 554 -14.65 -37.40 -11.95
CA VAL A 554 -15.76 -38.15 -12.50
C VAL A 554 -15.89 -37.66 -13.94
N GLU A 555 -15.07 -38.26 -14.82
CA GLU A 555 -15.27 -38.19 -16.26
C GLU A 555 -16.56 -38.97 -16.55
N ALA A 556 -17.70 -38.30 -16.39
CA ALA A 556 -19.01 -38.77 -16.81
C ALA A 556 -19.23 -38.31 -18.26
N PRO A 557 -18.92 -39.13 -19.28
CA PRO A 557 -19.19 -38.78 -20.67
C PRO A 557 -20.68 -38.57 -20.95
N GLU A 558 -21.54 -39.06 -20.05
CA GLU A 558 -22.99 -38.82 -20.03
C GLU A 558 -23.31 -37.33 -19.82
N ILE A 559 -22.60 -36.62 -18.92
CA ILE A 559 -22.78 -35.18 -18.71
C ILE A 559 -22.32 -34.40 -19.95
N GLU A 560 -21.17 -34.76 -20.55
CA GLU A 560 -20.68 -34.08 -21.75
C GLU A 560 -21.59 -34.35 -22.97
N LYS A 561 -22.19 -35.54 -23.05
CA LYS A 561 -23.19 -35.91 -24.06
C LYS A 561 -24.49 -35.13 -23.86
N GLU A 562 -24.94 -34.97 -22.61
CA GLU A 562 -26.18 -34.28 -22.28
C GLU A 562 -26.07 -32.76 -22.44
N VAL A 563 -24.95 -32.14 -22.03
CA VAL A 563 -24.66 -30.73 -22.33
C VAL A 563 -24.65 -30.49 -23.85
N LYS A 564 -24.11 -31.42 -24.66
CA LYS A 564 -24.17 -31.34 -26.13
C LYS A 564 -25.55 -31.65 -26.73
N ARG A 565 -26.48 -32.22 -25.96
CA ARG A 565 -27.89 -32.38 -26.35
C ARG A 565 -28.65 -31.07 -26.09
N LEU A 566 -28.51 -30.53 -24.88
CA LEU A 566 -29.13 -29.26 -24.46
C LEU A 566 -28.69 -28.10 -25.36
N LEU A 567 -27.39 -27.92 -25.59
CA LEU A 567 -26.85 -26.86 -26.46
C LEU A 567 -27.29 -26.96 -27.93
N ARG A 568 -27.84 -28.09 -28.39
CA ARG A 568 -28.49 -28.18 -29.71
C ARG A 568 -29.94 -27.73 -29.63
N ILE A 569 -30.67 -28.22 -28.62
CA ILE A 569 -32.08 -27.86 -28.38
C ILE A 569 -32.22 -26.35 -28.15
N ASP A 570 -31.33 -25.72 -27.38
CA ASP A 570 -31.30 -24.27 -27.15
C ASP A 570 -31.03 -23.49 -28.45
N ASN A 571 -30.22 -24.05 -29.35
CA ASN A 571 -29.86 -23.42 -30.63
C ASN A 571 -30.92 -23.65 -31.73
N ASP A 572 -31.77 -24.68 -31.57
CA ASP A 572 -32.93 -24.96 -32.41
C ASP A 572 -34.24 -24.34 -31.82
N ALA A 573 -34.17 -23.69 -30.65
CA ALA A 573 -35.31 -23.13 -29.93
C ALA A 573 -35.80 -21.79 -30.52
N VAL A 574 -37.06 -21.75 -30.95
CA VAL A 574 -37.71 -20.55 -31.52
C VAL A 574 -38.11 -19.52 -30.44
N LYS A 575 -38.31 -19.96 -29.19
CA LYS A 575 -38.63 -19.14 -28.03
C LYS A 575 -38.03 -19.79 -26.78
N VAL A 576 -37.45 -18.99 -25.88
CA VAL A 576 -36.93 -19.44 -24.59
C VAL A 576 -37.60 -18.64 -23.48
N GLU A 577 -38.18 -19.33 -22.51
CA GLU A 577 -38.69 -18.79 -21.25
C GLU A 577 -38.05 -19.59 -20.11
N PHE A 578 -37.78 -18.93 -18.99
CA PHE A 578 -37.15 -19.54 -17.82
C PHE A 578 -37.80 -19.04 -16.53
N GLU A 579 -37.85 -19.92 -15.54
CA GLU A 579 -38.36 -19.66 -14.20
C GLU A 579 -37.23 -19.94 -13.19
N ILE A 580 -37.12 -19.12 -12.14
CA ILE A 580 -36.07 -19.24 -11.13
C ILE A 580 -36.62 -19.99 -9.91
N ILE A 581 -36.47 -21.31 -9.92
CA ILE A 581 -36.82 -22.17 -8.78
C ILE A 581 -35.73 -22.02 -7.70
N ASN A 582 -36.10 -21.52 -6.52
CA ASN A 582 -35.21 -21.41 -5.37
C ASN A 582 -35.30 -22.68 -4.52
N GLU A 583 -34.35 -23.62 -4.66
CA GLU A 583 -34.34 -24.91 -3.92
C GLU A 583 -34.31 -24.78 -2.38
N ASP A 584 -34.03 -23.59 -1.85
CA ASP A 584 -34.09 -23.27 -0.41
C ASP A 584 -35.50 -22.92 0.11
N LEU A 585 -36.50 -22.77 -0.77
CA LEU A 585 -37.90 -22.49 -0.37
C LEU A 585 -38.78 -23.75 -0.34
N ASP A 586 -38.61 -24.67 -1.30
CA ASP A 586 -39.49 -25.85 -1.45
C ASP A 586 -39.06 -27.07 -0.63
N LYS A 587 -38.84 -26.85 0.68
CA LYS A 587 -38.78 -27.91 1.70
C LYS A 587 -39.98 -27.83 2.65
N ARG A 588 -41.18 -28.03 2.07
CA ARG A 588 -42.40 -28.40 2.80
C ARG A 588 -42.93 -29.73 2.26
N SER A 589 -43.37 -30.60 3.16
CA SER A 589 -43.79 -31.97 2.85
C SER A 589 -45.17 -32.04 2.17
N PRO A 590 -45.43 -33.03 1.30
CA PRO A 590 -46.63 -33.09 0.46
C PRO A 590 -47.90 -33.63 1.17
N GLY A 591 -49.06 -33.20 0.68
CA GLY A 591 -50.42 -33.56 1.14
C GLY A 591 -51.14 -32.30 1.68
N ASP A 592 -52.28 -31.85 1.16
CA ASP A 592 -53.40 -32.59 0.53
C ASP A 592 -53.91 -31.93 -0.79
N GLN A 593 -54.94 -32.50 -1.42
CA GLN A 593 -55.49 -32.05 -2.71
C GLN A 593 -56.80 -31.25 -2.60
N GLY A 594 -56.91 -30.14 -3.36
CA GLY A 594 -58.13 -29.88 -4.12
C GLY A 594 -58.74 -28.46 -4.15
N LYS A 595 -59.22 -28.11 -5.35
CA LYS A 595 -60.32 -27.18 -5.71
C LYS A 595 -60.12 -25.65 -5.74
N ASP A 596 -60.28 -25.16 -6.98
CA ASP A 596 -61.11 -24.02 -7.41
C ASP A 596 -61.00 -22.62 -6.76
N ARG A 597 -60.52 -21.69 -7.61
CA ARG A 597 -61.12 -20.37 -7.97
C ARG A 597 -60.91 -19.12 -7.09
N ASN A 598 -60.54 -18.07 -7.83
CA ASN A 598 -60.99 -16.66 -7.77
C ASN A 598 -60.73 -15.80 -6.53
N GLU A 599 -60.25 -14.56 -6.82
CA GLU A 599 -60.47 -13.32 -6.04
C GLU A 599 -59.92 -13.32 -4.58
N ALA A 600 -59.85 -12.20 -3.86
CA ALA A 600 -59.38 -10.84 -4.16
C ALA A 600 -59.13 -10.12 -2.82
N ASP A 601 -58.25 -9.10 -2.80
CA ASP A 601 -58.20 -7.95 -1.89
C ASP A 601 -58.03 -8.09 -0.34
N GLU A 602 -57.44 -7.01 0.22
CA GLU A 602 -57.53 -6.42 1.59
C GLU A 602 -56.94 -7.07 2.88
N GLU A 603 -55.89 -6.39 3.39
CA GLU A 603 -55.72 -5.76 4.73
C GLU A 603 -55.86 -6.51 6.10
N PHE A 604 -54.71 -6.62 6.82
CA PHE A 604 -54.46 -6.32 8.27
C PHE A 604 -55.27 -7.05 9.40
N PRO A 605 -54.90 -6.92 10.71
CA PRO A 605 -53.57 -7.07 11.35
C PRO A 605 -53.56 -7.98 12.63
N ASP A 606 -52.37 -8.12 13.23
CA ASP A 606 -52.05 -8.28 14.68
C ASP A 606 -52.55 -9.46 15.59
N ASP A 607 -51.54 -10.20 16.06
CA ASP A 607 -51.20 -10.58 17.46
C ASP A 607 -51.82 -11.78 18.25
N ALA A 608 -50.99 -12.26 19.21
CA ALA A 608 -51.29 -13.00 20.46
C ALA A 608 -51.35 -14.56 20.56
N ILE A 609 -50.19 -15.15 20.95
CA ILE A 609 -49.96 -15.95 22.20
C ILE A 609 -50.41 -17.46 22.35
N ASN A 610 -49.42 -18.31 22.73
CA ASN A 610 -49.49 -19.61 23.46
C ASN A 610 -50.16 -20.87 22.84
N GLU A 611 -49.85 -22.13 23.25
CA GLU A 611 -48.64 -22.75 23.86
C GLU A 611 -48.66 -24.31 23.67
N ARG A 612 -47.52 -24.98 23.89
CA ARG A 612 -47.32 -26.41 24.31
C ARG A 612 -48.00 -27.58 23.57
N GLY A 613 -47.15 -28.44 22.98
CA GLY A 613 -47.36 -29.88 22.81
C GLY A 613 -46.10 -30.68 23.21
N LYS A 614 -46.23 -31.90 23.77
CA LYS A 614 -45.13 -32.70 24.35
C LYS A 614 -45.12 -34.16 23.86
N ALA A 615 -43.91 -34.74 23.79
CA ALA A 615 -43.62 -36.19 23.96
C ALA A 615 -44.10 -37.13 22.80
N LYS A 616 -43.56 -38.35 22.57
CA LYS A 616 -42.35 -39.08 23.06
C LYS A 616 -42.06 -40.30 22.13
N SER A 617 -40.97 -41.04 22.40
CA SER A 617 -40.72 -42.47 22.08
C SER A 617 -40.48 -42.90 20.61
N VAL A 618 -39.84 -44.05 20.29
CA VAL A 618 -38.56 -44.68 20.78
C VAL A 618 -38.22 -45.94 19.92
N SER A 619 -36.93 -46.19 19.63
CA SER A 619 -36.35 -47.45 19.06
C SER A 619 -36.75 -47.79 17.58
N SER A 620 -36.15 -48.76 16.85
CA SER A 620 -35.23 -49.88 17.18
C SER A 620 -34.43 -50.47 15.97
N PHE A 621 -33.47 -51.37 16.27
CA PHE A 621 -32.91 -52.52 15.50
C PHE A 621 -32.31 -52.42 14.06
N GLN A 622 -30.98 -52.25 14.02
CA GLN A 622 -29.93 -53.27 13.72
C GLN A 622 -30.16 -54.47 12.74
N LYS A 623 -29.19 -54.65 11.81
CA LYS A 623 -28.48 -55.90 11.40
C LYS A 623 -27.49 -55.60 10.23
N ASP A 624 -26.47 -56.38 9.86
CA ASP A 624 -25.37 -57.16 10.51
C ASP A 624 -24.47 -57.75 9.37
N ILE A 625 -23.25 -58.24 9.68
CA ILE A 625 -22.34 -59.20 8.94
C ILE A 625 -20.85 -58.74 8.78
N ASN A 626 -19.99 -59.07 9.76
CA ASN A 626 -18.94 -60.14 9.78
C ASN A 626 -18.00 -60.41 8.56
N VAL A 627 -16.71 -60.83 8.66
CA VAL A 627 -15.55 -60.87 9.64
C VAL A 627 -14.24 -60.83 8.78
N GLU A 628 -13.03 -60.40 9.20
CA GLU A 628 -11.88 -61.10 9.89
C GLU A 628 -10.78 -60.02 10.13
N SER A 629 -10.19 -59.81 11.33
CA SER A 629 -9.18 -60.58 12.11
C SER A 629 -7.71 -60.34 11.66
N ASP A 630 -6.65 -60.25 12.49
CA ASP A 630 -6.43 -60.52 13.94
C ASP A 630 -5.57 -59.42 14.65
N GLY A 631 -5.68 -59.36 16.00
CA GLY A 631 -4.67 -59.07 17.05
C GLY A 631 -3.73 -57.83 17.04
N ASP A 632 -3.24 -57.33 18.20
CA ASP A 632 -3.54 -57.63 19.61
C ASP A 632 -2.98 -56.53 20.56
N ASP A 633 -3.18 -56.71 21.88
CA ASP A 633 -2.63 -56.02 23.07
C ASP A 633 -3.30 -54.71 23.62
N GLU A 634 -3.96 -54.88 24.79
CA GLU A 634 -4.47 -53.89 25.78
C GLU A 634 -3.40 -53.59 26.89
N GLU A 635 -3.60 -52.86 28.01
CA GLU A 635 -4.71 -52.01 28.55
C GLU A 635 -4.19 -50.56 28.79
N ALA A 636 -4.05 -49.88 29.95
CA ALA A 636 -4.46 -50.01 31.37
C ALA A 636 -4.40 -48.60 32.05
N ALA A 637 -5.21 -48.22 33.04
CA ALA A 637 -6.46 -48.76 33.57
C ALA A 637 -7.27 -47.65 34.32
N ASN A 638 -8.60 -47.68 34.20
CA ASN A 638 -9.61 -47.54 35.29
C ASN A 638 -9.38 -46.53 36.47
N ASN A 639 -10.22 -45.50 36.67
CA ASN A 639 -11.49 -45.48 37.46
C ASN A 639 -11.36 -44.71 38.82
N ARG A 640 -12.38 -44.12 39.50
CA ARG A 640 -13.84 -43.85 39.29
C ARG A 640 -14.31 -42.65 40.19
N PRO A 641 -15.60 -42.19 40.22
CA PRO A 641 -15.97 -40.80 40.54
C PRO A 641 -16.92 -40.60 41.79
N PRO A 642 -18.15 -40.03 41.71
CA PRO A 642 -18.45 -38.61 42.02
C PRO A 642 -19.53 -38.34 43.11
N ASN A 643 -19.70 -37.06 43.48
CA ASN A 643 -20.96 -36.39 43.90
C ASN A 643 -20.73 -34.84 43.94
N GLY A 644 -21.71 -33.93 43.82
CA GLY A 644 -23.11 -34.10 43.39
C GLY A 644 -24.05 -32.94 43.77
N GLY A 645 -24.50 -32.13 42.78
CA GLY A 645 -25.76 -31.37 42.76
C GLY A 645 -25.88 -29.98 43.46
N VAL A 646 -26.60 -29.05 42.80
CA VAL A 646 -27.29 -27.79 43.26
C VAL A 646 -26.55 -26.75 44.13
N GLY A 647 -26.85 -25.44 44.08
CA GLY A 647 -27.78 -24.68 43.21
C GLY A 647 -27.85 -23.16 43.57
N GLU A 648 -28.30 -22.36 42.59
CA GLU A 648 -28.91 -21.01 42.63
C GLU A 648 -28.51 -19.90 43.65
N HIS A 649 -28.04 -18.77 43.09
CA HIS A 649 -28.37 -17.35 43.38
C HIS A 649 -28.20 -16.65 44.77
N ASP A 650 -27.33 -15.63 44.72
CA ASP A 650 -27.52 -14.23 45.20
C ASP A 650 -27.16 -13.74 46.62
N ILE A 651 -26.97 -12.40 46.68
CA ILE A 651 -27.03 -11.47 47.82
C ILE A 651 -25.87 -11.42 48.86
N PHE A 652 -25.12 -10.30 48.78
CA PHE A 652 -24.33 -9.56 49.78
C PHE A 652 -23.25 -10.25 50.67
N GLY A 653 -22.07 -9.62 50.72
CA GLY A 653 -21.01 -9.89 51.70
C GLY A 653 -19.74 -9.05 51.47
N GLU A 654 -19.61 -7.92 52.18
CA GLU A 654 -18.32 -7.26 52.45
C GLU A 654 -17.62 -8.00 53.61
N GLU A 655 -16.29 -8.12 53.64
CA GLU A 655 -15.33 -7.37 54.49
C GLU A 655 -13.92 -8.01 54.31
N VAL A 656 -12.73 -7.41 54.50
CA VAL A 656 -12.17 -6.02 54.54
C VAL A 656 -10.65 -6.12 54.32
N SER A 657 -9.97 -4.97 54.06
CA SER A 657 -8.51 -4.74 54.23
C SER A 657 -7.57 -5.38 53.17
N SER A 658 -6.42 -4.81 52.80
CA SER A 658 -5.68 -3.61 53.23
C SER A 658 -5.27 -2.76 51.99
N SER A 659 -5.41 -1.43 51.96
CA SER A 659 -4.47 -0.40 52.52
C SER A 659 -3.06 -0.46 51.89
N ASP A 660 -2.42 0.61 51.40
CA ASP A 660 -2.75 2.04 51.14
C ASP A 660 -1.81 2.52 49.97
N ASP A 661 -1.84 3.70 49.32
CA ASP A 661 -2.21 5.08 49.72
C ASP A 661 -3.14 5.79 48.70
N GLU A 662 -3.92 6.76 49.21
CA GLU A 662 -4.79 7.70 48.48
C GLU A 662 -4.32 9.16 48.62
N ALA A 663 -4.64 10.01 47.63
CA ALA A 663 -4.70 11.48 47.66
C ALA A 663 -4.54 12.09 46.24
N ASP A 664 -5.39 13.01 45.76
CA ASP A 664 -6.67 13.52 46.28
C ASP A 664 -7.60 13.75 45.09
N ALA A 665 -8.81 13.16 45.17
CA ALA A 665 -9.92 13.56 44.32
C ALA A 665 -11.28 13.34 45.00
N THR A 666 -11.79 14.32 45.76
CA THR A 666 -13.26 14.51 45.80
C THR A 666 -13.75 15.89 46.21
N ARG A 667 -14.30 16.63 45.23
CA ARG A 667 -15.49 17.48 45.41
C ARG A 667 -16.37 17.48 44.15
N HIS A 668 -17.25 16.49 44.04
CA HIS A 668 -18.39 16.58 43.12
C HIS A 668 -19.45 17.51 43.72
N ASN A 669 -19.82 18.59 43.01
CA ASN A 669 -21.21 18.81 42.57
C ASN A 669 -21.37 19.89 41.48
N ASP A 670 -20.47 19.95 40.50
CA ASP A 670 -20.76 20.57 39.19
C ASP A 670 -19.91 19.86 38.12
N SER A 671 -20.55 19.02 37.30
CA SER A 671 -19.85 18.08 36.42
C SER A 671 -20.67 17.71 35.18
N ARG A 672 -21.31 18.71 34.54
CA ARG A 672 -21.90 18.55 33.20
C ARG A 672 -21.55 19.67 32.20
N MET A 673 -20.71 20.61 32.60
CA MET A 673 -20.13 21.65 31.74
C MET A 673 -18.63 21.46 31.51
N ARG A 674 -18.16 21.87 30.31
CA ARG A 674 -16.76 22.12 29.93
C ARG A 674 -15.81 20.91 29.84
N ASP A 675 -15.98 20.14 28.77
CA ASP A 675 -14.86 19.62 27.94
C ASP A 675 -15.13 19.90 26.43
N LEU A 676 -15.90 20.96 26.14
CA LEU A 676 -16.41 21.31 24.80
C LEU A 676 -15.28 21.52 23.76
N ASP A 677 -14.14 22.05 24.18
CA ASP A 677 -13.00 22.27 23.31
C ASP A 677 -12.27 20.97 22.89
N ASP A 678 -12.53 19.79 23.48
CA ASP A 678 -12.03 18.54 22.87
C ASP A 678 -12.69 18.25 21.51
N THR A 679 -13.85 18.85 21.21
CA THR A 679 -14.47 18.78 19.88
C THR A 679 -13.94 19.84 18.89
N SER A 680 -13.33 20.94 19.36
CA SER A 680 -12.80 21.98 18.46
C SER A 680 -11.48 21.53 17.80
N ARG A 681 -11.61 20.99 16.57
CA ARG A 681 -10.61 20.22 15.80
C ARG A 681 -10.35 18.78 16.29
N LEU A 682 -11.43 18.01 16.49
CA LEU A 682 -11.63 16.92 15.53
C LEU A 682 -11.88 17.60 14.18
N SER A 683 -10.98 17.43 13.22
CA SER A 683 -11.08 18.08 11.90
C SER A 683 -12.40 17.71 11.22
N ALA A 684 -13.09 18.69 10.61
CA ALA A 684 -14.26 18.41 9.77
C ALA A 684 -13.89 17.43 8.62
N GLU A 685 -12.65 17.56 8.15
CA GLU A 685 -11.87 16.67 7.27
C GLU A 685 -11.91 15.17 7.66
N ASP A 686 -12.11 14.84 8.95
CA ASP A 686 -12.04 13.48 9.52
C ASP A 686 -13.41 12.92 9.98
N SER A 687 -14.48 13.59 9.59
CA SER A 687 -15.83 13.02 9.54
C SER A 687 -16.33 12.95 8.08
N ARG A 688 -15.42 12.99 7.11
CA ARG A 688 -15.72 12.94 5.66
C ARG A 688 -16.16 11.55 5.25
N MET A 689 -17.41 11.47 4.82
CA MET A 689 -18.19 10.24 4.85
C MET A 689 -18.55 9.75 3.46
N SER A 690 -18.15 8.52 3.13
CA SER A 690 -18.53 7.82 1.90
C SER A 690 -19.95 7.22 2.04
N GLY A 691 -20.96 8.08 1.89
CA GLY A 691 -22.36 7.67 1.73
C GLY A 691 -22.60 6.95 0.40
N PHE A 692 -23.53 6.00 0.36
CA PHE A 692 -23.89 5.26 -0.85
C PHE A 692 -25.17 5.80 -1.45
N SER A 693 -25.14 6.19 -2.73
CA SER A 693 -26.33 6.69 -3.45
C SER A 693 -27.14 5.53 -4.05
N LEU A 694 -28.39 5.40 -3.63
CA LEU A 694 -29.37 4.56 -4.35
C LEU A 694 -30.01 5.40 -5.47
N ILE A 695 -29.73 5.05 -6.73
CA ILE A 695 -30.39 5.65 -7.90
C ILE A 695 -31.02 4.52 -8.72
N GLY A 696 -32.33 4.57 -8.97
CA GLY A 696 -32.93 3.59 -9.91
C GLY A 696 -34.43 3.33 -9.89
N ARG A 697 -35.30 4.36 -9.88
CA ARG A 697 -36.58 4.36 -10.64
C ARG A 697 -37.15 5.77 -10.68
N GLY A 698 -37.63 6.19 -11.85
CA GLY A 698 -38.14 7.54 -12.09
C GLY A 698 -39.61 7.57 -12.52
N ALA A 699 -40.17 8.78 -12.59
CA ALA A 699 -41.49 9.08 -13.13
C ALA A 699 -41.41 10.35 -14.02
N LEU A 700 -42.48 10.63 -14.77
CA LEU A 700 -42.52 11.62 -15.87
C LEU A 700 -43.35 12.86 -15.53
N GLY A 701 -42.99 14.01 -16.12
CA GLY A 701 -43.75 15.26 -16.08
C GLY A 701 -43.55 16.12 -14.82
N GLY A 702 -43.88 17.41 -14.81
CA GLY A 702 -44.28 18.27 -15.94
C GLY A 702 -45.20 19.44 -15.54
N ILE A 703 -45.01 20.61 -16.18
CA ILE A 703 -45.92 21.79 -16.20
C ILE A 703 -46.01 22.63 -14.91
N GLY A 704 -45.84 23.96 -15.05
CA GLY A 704 -46.34 24.99 -14.13
C GLY A 704 -45.48 25.28 -12.87
N GLY A 705 -45.62 26.44 -12.22
CA GLY A 705 -46.33 27.66 -12.64
C GLY A 705 -46.85 28.54 -11.49
N ASN A 706 -46.32 29.77 -11.39
CA ASN A 706 -46.81 30.93 -10.60
C ASN A 706 -46.80 30.89 -9.05
N ASN A 707 -46.27 31.99 -8.50
CA ASN A 707 -46.77 32.84 -7.39
C ASN A 707 -47.63 32.24 -6.26
N VAL A 708 -47.27 32.59 -5.00
CA VAL A 708 -48.07 33.55 -4.21
C VAL A 708 -47.13 34.47 -3.39
N ASN A 709 -47.53 35.73 -3.17
CA ASN A 709 -46.96 36.63 -2.16
C ASN A 709 -47.50 36.31 -0.75
N LEU A 710 -46.88 36.91 0.28
CA LEU A 710 -47.48 37.59 1.46
C LEU A 710 -46.36 37.68 2.54
N SER A 711 -45.61 38.77 2.72
CA SER A 711 -45.96 40.14 3.16
C SER A 711 -46.13 40.31 4.67
N VAL A 712 -45.93 41.55 5.16
CA VAL A 712 -45.72 41.98 6.57
C VAL A 712 -44.27 41.70 7.03
N GLY A 713 -43.45 42.68 7.42
CA GLY A 713 -43.66 44.11 7.68
C GLY A 713 -43.32 44.46 9.13
N GLY A 714 -42.54 45.51 9.44
CA GLY A 714 -41.88 46.51 8.61
C GLY A 714 -41.14 47.50 9.51
N VAL A 715 -41.01 48.78 9.10
CA VAL A 715 -40.62 49.94 9.95
C VAL A 715 -39.14 49.89 10.44
N SER A 716 -38.19 50.51 9.72
CA SER A 716 -37.76 51.93 9.87
C SER A 716 -36.71 52.15 10.98
N LEU A 717 -35.81 53.14 10.95
CA LEU A 717 -35.39 54.14 9.94
C LEU A 717 -34.06 54.76 10.44
N ASN A 718 -33.15 55.15 9.52
CA ASN A 718 -32.15 56.23 9.73
C ASN A 718 -31.13 56.00 10.87
N ASN A 719 -30.09 56.80 11.16
CA ASN A 719 -29.25 57.82 10.49
C ASN A 719 -27.95 57.94 11.36
N SER A 720 -26.81 58.53 10.99
CA SER A 720 -26.23 59.06 9.74
C SER A 720 -24.84 59.64 10.04
N LYS A 721 -23.98 59.81 9.02
CA LYS A 721 -22.98 60.92 8.88
C LYS A 721 -21.79 60.98 9.88
N GLU A 722 -20.53 60.99 9.41
CA GLU A 722 -19.62 62.16 9.23
C GLU A 722 -18.79 62.51 10.52
N ASP A 723 -17.55 63.02 10.50
CA ASP A 723 -16.64 63.35 9.38
C ASP A 723 -15.14 63.53 9.78
N LEU A 724 -14.25 63.64 8.76
CA LEU A 724 -12.99 64.41 8.65
C LEU A 724 -11.74 64.21 9.58
N ASN A 725 -10.58 63.95 8.92
CA ASN A 725 -9.27 64.68 8.94
C ASN A 725 -8.42 64.85 10.25
N ASP A 726 -7.08 65.08 10.26
CA ASP A 726 -6.04 65.19 9.20
C ASP A 726 -4.58 64.92 9.72
N TYR A 727 -3.56 65.14 8.85
CA TYR A 727 -2.08 65.25 9.06
C TYR A 727 -1.50 65.46 10.49
N GLY A 728 -0.27 65.01 10.84
CA GLY A 728 0.74 64.19 10.13
C GLY A 728 2.23 64.54 10.46
N LYS A 729 3.17 63.77 9.87
CA LYS A 729 4.55 64.16 9.41
C LYS A 729 5.79 64.15 10.37
N VAL A 730 6.89 63.56 9.83
CA VAL A 730 8.37 63.73 10.00
C VAL A 730 9.20 63.32 11.26
N LEU A 731 10.27 62.55 10.94
CA LEU A 731 11.71 62.68 11.29
C LEU A 731 12.39 61.97 12.51
N SER A 732 13.31 61.06 12.14
CA SER A 732 14.68 60.82 12.66
C SER A 732 14.95 60.50 14.14
N GLY A 733 15.75 59.45 14.38
CA GLY A 733 16.42 59.25 15.69
C GLY A 733 17.06 57.86 15.91
N SER A 734 18.38 57.78 15.79
CA SER A 734 19.24 56.69 16.31
C SER A 734 20.55 57.36 16.78
N PRO A 735 21.50 56.70 17.49
CA PRO A 735 21.58 55.29 17.88
C PRO A 735 22.04 55.08 19.36
N LYS A 736 22.55 53.87 19.65
CA LYS A 736 23.48 53.45 20.74
C LYS A 736 22.92 52.86 22.05
N GLN A 737 23.64 51.99 22.78
CA GLN A 737 24.71 51.00 22.43
C GLN A 737 25.05 50.15 23.69
N GLY A 738 25.40 48.87 23.50
CA GLY A 738 26.08 48.02 24.48
C GLY A 738 25.20 47.35 25.55
N ASP A 739 25.60 46.23 26.16
CA ASP A 739 26.71 45.29 25.86
C ASP A 739 26.39 43.89 26.43
N ASN A 740 27.02 42.85 25.85
CA ASN A 740 27.66 41.63 26.42
C ASN A 740 27.15 40.98 27.74
N ASP A 741 27.32 39.67 28.02
CA ASP A 741 28.17 38.64 27.39
C ASP A 741 27.68 37.20 27.72
N ASP A 742 28.43 36.21 27.23
CA ASP A 742 28.62 34.85 27.77
C ASP A 742 27.43 33.85 27.78
N SER A 743 27.67 32.53 27.77
CA SER A 743 28.25 31.63 26.74
C SER A 743 28.24 30.19 27.29
N LYS A 744 28.12 29.18 26.41
CA LYS A 744 28.99 27.97 26.31
C LYS A 744 28.28 26.68 25.85
N TYR A 745 28.92 26.07 24.83
CA TYR A 745 29.09 24.63 24.55
C TYR A 745 27.81 23.77 24.34
N CYS A 746 27.66 23.02 23.23
CA CYS A 746 28.52 21.94 22.70
C CYS A 746 28.57 20.74 23.68
N GLY A 747 28.29 19.48 23.30
CA GLY A 747 28.33 18.85 21.98
C GLY A 747 29.43 17.76 21.95
N SER A 748 29.44 16.89 20.92
CA SER A 748 30.27 15.66 20.80
C SER A 748 29.64 14.39 21.45
N THR A 749 30.00 13.15 21.09
CA THR A 749 31.07 12.67 20.18
C THR A 749 30.70 11.34 19.50
N SER A 750 31.40 10.99 18.42
CA SER A 750 31.37 9.67 17.76
C SER A 750 32.61 8.82 18.07
N ASN A 751 32.42 7.50 18.17
CA ASN A 751 33.40 6.41 18.00
C ASN A 751 34.57 6.27 19.01
N LEU A 752 35.20 5.09 18.97
CA LEU A 752 36.17 4.55 19.92
C LEU A 752 37.51 4.22 19.23
N GLY A 753 38.61 4.27 19.98
CA GLY A 753 39.85 3.53 19.66
C GLY A 753 41.12 4.37 19.46
N GLY A 754 41.86 4.62 20.54
CA GLY A 754 43.33 4.85 20.49
C GLY A 754 44.08 3.50 20.65
N PRO A 755 45.34 3.46 21.16
CA PRO A 755 46.16 4.54 21.74
C PRO A 755 47.64 4.51 21.19
N PRO A 756 48.70 4.90 21.93
CA PRO A 756 49.10 6.25 22.37
C PRO A 756 50.53 6.66 21.92
N GLY A 757 50.96 7.92 22.15
CA GLY A 757 52.39 8.28 21.98
C GLY A 757 52.83 9.73 22.23
N PHE A 758 53.14 10.05 23.50
CA PHE A 758 54.05 11.13 23.96
C PHE A 758 53.72 12.64 23.84
N PHE A 759 54.41 13.39 24.70
CA PHE A 759 54.43 14.85 24.94
C PHE A 759 55.21 15.59 23.81
N GLU A 760 55.30 16.93 23.70
CA GLU A 760 55.47 17.95 24.76
C GLU A 760 55.04 19.38 24.34
N GLU A 761 55.15 20.33 25.27
CA GLU A 761 54.83 21.77 25.15
C GLU A 761 55.75 22.52 24.12
N ARG A 762 55.65 23.83 23.79
CA ARG A 762 55.27 25.03 24.58
C ARG A 762 55.20 26.30 23.68
N LYS A 763 54.70 27.41 24.25
CA LYS A 763 54.90 28.85 23.87
C LYS A 763 54.17 29.49 22.66
N ARG A 764 53.29 30.45 23.00
CA ARG A 764 53.05 31.77 22.34
C ARG A 764 54.16 32.79 22.76
N PRO A 765 54.25 34.06 22.30
CA PRO A 765 53.24 34.93 21.64
C PRO A 765 53.79 35.63 20.35
N ASP A 766 53.40 36.82 19.81
CA ASP A 766 52.52 37.93 20.25
C ASP A 766 52.00 38.81 19.08
N SER A 767 51.21 39.87 19.35
CA SER A 767 50.65 40.93 18.44
C SER A 767 49.63 40.42 17.37
N GLU A 768 48.47 41.04 17.09
CA GLU A 768 48.12 42.44 16.70
C GLU A 768 48.60 42.79 15.26
N GLU A 769 47.78 43.23 14.28
CA GLU A 769 46.40 43.80 14.26
C GLU A 769 45.52 43.33 13.06
N ASP A 770 44.25 43.79 13.06
CA ASP A 770 43.37 44.12 11.92
C ASP A 770 42.60 42.99 11.14
N SER A 771 41.78 43.40 10.16
CA SER A 771 40.41 42.92 9.98
C SER A 771 40.10 42.09 8.73
N SER A 772 39.43 40.94 8.94
CA SER A 772 38.29 40.45 8.15
C SER A 772 37.72 39.17 8.78
N ILE A 773 36.39 39.01 8.76
CA ILE A 773 35.76 37.69 8.95
C ILE A 773 35.38 37.18 7.56
N ASP A 774 36.39 36.70 6.84
CA ASP A 774 36.17 35.80 5.72
C ASP A 774 35.60 34.46 6.21
N ALA A 775 34.81 33.81 5.36
CA ALA A 775 34.52 32.39 5.55
C ALA A 775 35.84 31.58 5.47
N PRO A 776 35.96 30.43 6.15
CA PRO A 776 37.19 29.62 6.13
C PRO A 776 37.40 28.98 4.75
N GLN A 777 37.94 29.76 3.81
CA GLN A 777 38.46 29.27 2.54
C GLN A 777 39.53 28.22 2.83
N MET A 778 39.38 27.04 2.23
CA MET A 778 40.48 26.07 2.18
C MET A 778 41.70 26.76 1.57
N ARG A 779 42.87 26.62 2.19
CA ARG A 779 44.09 27.23 1.63
C ARG A 779 44.32 26.67 0.24
N VAL A 780 44.83 27.50 -0.68
CA VAL A 780 45.20 27.12 -2.05
C VAL A 780 46.02 25.81 -2.10
N GLU A 781 46.88 25.59 -1.11
CA GLU A 781 47.66 24.34 -0.94
C GLU A 781 46.78 23.11 -0.64
N GLN A 782 45.77 23.26 0.22
CA GLN A 782 44.80 22.21 0.56
C GLN A 782 43.88 21.87 -0.62
N ILE A 783 43.45 22.89 -1.39
CA ILE A 783 42.66 22.69 -2.61
C ILE A 783 43.50 21.95 -3.67
N ARG A 784 44.75 22.38 -3.91
CA ARG A 784 45.69 21.68 -4.80
C ARG A 784 45.97 20.24 -4.36
N ALA A 785 46.13 20.00 -3.05
CA ALA A 785 46.28 18.65 -2.51
C ALA A 785 45.03 17.79 -2.77
N LYS A 786 43.83 18.35 -2.59
CA LYS A 786 42.56 17.64 -2.84
C LYS A 786 42.37 17.31 -4.33
N ILE A 787 42.68 18.25 -5.24
CA ILE A 787 42.70 18.00 -6.68
C ILE A 787 43.70 16.88 -7.03
N SER A 788 44.89 16.86 -6.42
CA SER A 788 45.88 15.79 -6.64
C SER A 788 45.40 14.43 -6.14
N GLU A 789 44.69 14.37 -5.00
CA GLU A 789 44.08 13.13 -4.47
C GLU A 789 42.98 12.62 -5.42
N LEU A 790 42.05 13.50 -5.81
CA LEU A 790 40.94 13.15 -6.69
C LEU A 790 41.41 12.72 -8.08
N ARG A 791 42.43 13.38 -8.64
CA ARG A 791 43.07 12.95 -9.90
C ARG A 791 43.72 11.57 -9.79
N ARG A 792 44.22 11.15 -8.61
CA ARG A 792 44.72 9.78 -8.38
C ARG A 792 43.56 8.78 -8.41
N HIS A 793 42.50 9.02 -7.64
CA HIS A 793 41.32 8.15 -7.60
C HIS A 793 40.63 8.05 -8.97
N LEU A 794 40.53 9.14 -9.73
CA LEU A 794 40.01 9.13 -11.11
C LEU A 794 40.83 8.22 -12.03
N ASN A 795 42.17 8.22 -11.91
CA ASN A 795 43.03 7.32 -12.68
C ASN A 795 42.89 5.85 -12.24
N GLU A 796 42.70 5.59 -10.94
CA GLU A 796 42.39 4.25 -10.43
C GLU A 796 41.05 3.72 -10.98
N ILE A 797 39.99 4.55 -10.98
CA ILE A 797 38.68 4.19 -11.55
C ILE A 797 38.77 3.99 -13.07
N ARG A 798 39.49 4.85 -13.80
CA ARG A 798 39.74 4.69 -15.25
C ARG A 798 40.47 3.38 -15.58
N ALA A 799 41.45 2.98 -14.75
CA ALA A 799 42.13 1.69 -14.91
C ALA A 799 41.18 0.50 -14.68
N GLN A 800 40.35 0.56 -13.63
CA GLN A 800 39.32 -0.47 -13.36
C GLN A 800 38.28 -0.54 -14.49
N HIS A 801 37.77 0.59 -14.98
CA HIS A 801 36.85 0.64 -16.11
C HIS A 801 37.47 0.03 -17.38
N SER A 802 38.72 0.36 -17.70
CA SER A 802 39.45 -0.22 -18.84
C SER A 802 39.61 -1.74 -18.70
N GLN A 803 40.01 -2.23 -17.53
CA GLN A 803 40.11 -3.68 -17.27
C GLN A 803 38.74 -4.37 -17.39
N LYS A 804 37.68 -3.82 -16.79
CA LYS A 804 36.33 -4.40 -16.87
C LYS A 804 35.76 -4.37 -18.28
N ALA A 805 36.09 -3.36 -19.09
CA ALA A 805 35.68 -3.31 -20.49
C ALA A 805 36.35 -4.42 -21.31
N GLN A 806 37.64 -4.69 -21.07
CA GLN A 806 38.35 -5.82 -21.69
C GLN A 806 37.74 -7.16 -21.25
N GLU A 807 37.53 -7.37 -19.94
CA GLU A 807 36.87 -8.57 -19.42
C GLU A 807 35.48 -8.79 -20.05
N ILE A 808 34.62 -7.78 -20.06
CA ILE A 808 33.24 -7.85 -20.60
C ILE A 808 33.23 -8.07 -22.12
N SER A 809 34.21 -7.52 -22.86
CA SER A 809 34.35 -7.78 -24.30
C SER A 809 34.63 -9.26 -24.61
N SER A 810 35.30 -9.98 -23.70
CA SER A 810 35.58 -11.42 -23.84
C SER A 810 34.37 -12.32 -23.56
N ILE A 811 33.34 -11.82 -22.86
CA ILE A 811 32.15 -12.60 -22.49
C ILE A 811 31.29 -12.84 -23.72
N GLN A 812 31.18 -14.11 -24.14
CA GLN A 812 30.39 -14.50 -25.31
C GLN A 812 28.87 -14.49 -25.04
N ASN A 813 28.43 -14.67 -23.80
CA ASN A 813 27.01 -14.68 -23.42
C ASN A 813 26.43 -13.24 -23.43
N PRO A 814 25.51 -12.88 -24.34
CA PRO A 814 25.04 -11.49 -24.49
C PRO A 814 24.23 -10.99 -23.29
N THR A 815 23.41 -11.84 -22.66
CA THR A 815 22.60 -11.47 -21.50
C THR A 815 23.46 -11.23 -20.25
N LEU A 816 24.53 -12.01 -20.07
CA LEU A 816 25.52 -11.76 -19.03
C LEU A 816 26.33 -10.49 -19.32
N ARG A 817 26.75 -10.28 -20.57
CA ARG A 817 27.41 -9.05 -21.03
C ARG A 817 26.53 -7.82 -20.74
N GLN A 818 25.22 -7.89 -21.02
CA GLN A 818 24.26 -6.82 -20.74
C GLN A 818 24.11 -6.53 -19.24
N ARG A 819 23.99 -7.55 -18.39
CA ARG A 819 23.94 -7.36 -16.92
C ARG A 819 25.25 -6.81 -16.35
N MET A 820 26.39 -7.14 -16.96
CA MET A 820 27.69 -6.60 -16.55
C MET A 820 27.96 -5.20 -17.13
N GLN A 821 27.25 -4.78 -18.18
CA GLN A 821 27.30 -3.41 -18.69
C GLN A 821 26.90 -2.41 -17.60
N GLU A 822 25.91 -2.74 -16.76
CA GLU A 822 25.53 -1.96 -15.57
C GLU A 822 26.73 -1.68 -14.64
N THR A 823 27.74 -2.57 -14.59
CA THR A 823 28.96 -2.35 -13.78
C THR A 823 29.92 -1.35 -14.45
N LEU A 824 30.01 -1.33 -15.78
CA LEU A 824 30.75 -0.31 -16.52
C LEU A 824 30.08 1.05 -16.42
N ASP A 825 28.75 1.09 -16.60
CA ASP A 825 27.97 2.32 -16.59
C ASP A 825 28.03 3.00 -15.19
N ASN A 826 28.08 2.20 -14.12
CA ASN A 826 28.35 2.68 -12.76
C ASN A 826 29.78 3.23 -12.58
N LEU A 827 30.81 2.57 -13.14
CA LEU A 827 32.20 3.07 -13.10
C LEU A 827 32.37 4.36 -13.93
N ALA A 828 31.72 4.44 -15.10
CA ALA A 828 31.70 5.64 -15.93
C ALA A 828 30.97 6.81 -15.23
N SER A 829 29.89 6.52 -14.49
CA SER A 829 29.20 7.52 -13.66
C SER A 829 30.12 8.06 -12.56
N GLN A 830 30.88 7.20 -11.88
CA GLN A 830 31.88 7.61 -10.88
C GLN A 830 33.05 8.41 -11.50
N MET A 831 33.46 8.11 -12.74
CA MET A 831 34.42 8.94 -13.46
C MET A 831 33.89 10.36 -13.68
N ILE A 832 32.64 10.49 -14.16
CA ILE A 832 31.99 11.80 -14.37
C ILE A 832 31.85 12.57 -13.06
N GLU A 833 31.43 11.91 -11.98
CA GLU A 833 31.32 12.51 -10.64
C GLU A 833 32.67 13.05 -10.15
N LYS A 834 33.77 12.29 -10.31
CA LYS A 834 35.10 12.74 -9.91
C LYS A 834 35.69 13.80 -10.84
N GLU A 835 35.35 13.79 -12.13
CA GLU A 835 35.72 14.86 -13.07
C GLU A 835 35.00 16.18 -12.76
N LEU A 836 33.74 16.12 -12.32
CA LEU A 836 33.00 17.29 -11.81
C LEU A 836 33.57 17.78 -10.47
N GLU A 837 33.81 16.90 -9.50
CA GLU A 837 34.40 17.28 -8.20
C GLU A 837 35.79 17.93 -8.36
N ILE A 838 36.63 17.40 -9.25
CA ILE A 838 37.92 18.03 -9.62
C ILE A 838 37.69 19.43 -10.20
N LYS A 839 36.74 19.58 -11.12
CA LYS A 839 36.43 20.86 -11.76
C LYS A 839 35.90 21.89 -10.77
N ASP A 840 35.08 21.49 -9.80
CA ASP A 840 34.57 22.38 -8.77
C ASP A 840 35.68 22.87 -7.83
N TYR A 841 36.61 22.01 -7.42
CA TYR A 841 37.82 22.46 -6.71
C TYR A 841 38.76 23.30 -7.59
N GLU A 842 38.83 23.07 -8.91
CA GLU A 842 39.57 23.91 -9.85
C GLU A 842 38.92 25.29 -10.06
N ASN A 843 37.59 25.41 -9.91
CA ASN A 843 36.87 26.69 -9.87
C ASN A 843 37.06 27.45 -8.53
N MET A 844 37.68 26.83 -7.53
CA MET A 844 38.02 27.42 -6.21
C MET A 844 39.51 27.82 -6.09
N LEU A 845 40.25 27.85 -7.20
CA LEU A 845 41.68 28.23 -7.30
C LEU A 845 41.92 29.53 -8.08
#